data_AF-A0A6N1MR38-F1
#
_entry.id   AF-A0A6N1MR38-F1
#
_cell.length_a   1.000
_cell.length_b   1.000
_cell.length_c   1.000
_cell.angle_alpha   90.00
_cell.angle_beta   90.00
_cell.angle_gamma   90.00
#
_symmetry.space_group_name_H-M   'P 1'
#
loop_
_entity.id
_entity.type
_entity.pdbx_description
1 polymer ?
#
loop_
_entity_poly.entity_id
_entity_poly.type
_entity_poly.pdbx_seq_one_letter_code
_entity_poly.pdbx_strand_id
1 'polypeptide(L)'
;MTNKSLATVQILDLLGNPIPKVQYEVKNSKTGQHVVRGSTNSKGCLYEIQRDKGTVLDIYVKSLLGGGMKKVQTFIMAKDRMLVTVISPKILLDLKTLENNENKGSYKRKTHKVKKGETLSSIAQQYHTTIRVLERLNGIKDVNKISIGQVIKLPINMPATGNNTSIDRKPNPQKNASQNNKSQSSEKSKKETKQADKGIVNTVEEYEKKALEQLNEWYEEGKKALSDAIKIDMKEDRSQDGGTPKTDTSNLCKTNPQCISQGKSELIREVNIRLAGFGGALPTDEFTPLTAECIKQFQRDYMGVPETGKICGIFLAALDKFRDEYGIANFMTKASCPCGQCSGYGNNRRGIKSGLNTANEYPGLHRSLIWILKALNFYLKNEFKYKGLEVAYIESGYRCINDNKKKGRTTVNHMGLALDIHINKNGKRTKAIEDIEFIRKKIMTIKMRASEERASDKIYLEPKKFKSGANGATTWVHFDVTRFSNIYFNDEYFKKEIKDLNGNPVVEIIKSLNMNSILNCAGIIVNTSTISKITDQTIEALVKELGDAIASGEGSYEAWNAGAPEGKRVKYGKMNDLPGTITEKTIDEILDAAKKYRWDDNRRRFATGKYQTIPSTLAAAKARLNLSGNELYDPAMQERVFKEHLLRGRSSIYSLIIKGDKTVEQAMVDASKEWASIALPKGEKNKYGIISDGSIGYHESKTNKANKHSTEKVKVIFEKIHAYHSNK
;
A
#
# COMPACT_ATOMS: atom_id res chain seq x y z
N MET A 1 29.28 2.24 -31.71
CA MET A 1 28.93 2.10 -30.28
C MET A 1 28.65 0.64 -30.00
N THR A 2 29.04 0.08 -28.85
CA THR A 2 28.78 -1.32 -28.51
C THR A 2 27.29 -1.54 -28.19
N ASN A 3 26.63 -2.48 -28.88
CA ASN A 3 25.23 -2.84 -28.59
C ASN A 3 25.10 -3.75 -27.34
N LYS A 4 26.09 -3.73 -26.44
CA LYS A 4 26.12 -4.56 -25.22
C LYS A 4 25.59 -3.79 -24.02
N SER A 5 25.20 -4.54 -23.00
CA SER A 5 24.65 -4.11 -21.72
C SER A 5 25.25 -5.02 -20.65
N LEU A 6 25.67 -4.45 -19.52
CA LEU A 6 26.08 -5.20 -18.34
C LEU A 6 25.02 -5.07 -17.25
N ALA A 7 24.68 -6.17 -16.57
CA ALA A 7 23.75 -6.18 -15.46
C ALA A 7 24.35 -6.89 -14.25
N THR A 8 24.49 -6.17 -13.14
CA THR A 8 24.64 -6.78 -11.82
C THR A 8 23.26 -7.00 -11.22
N VAL A 9 22.98 -8.20 -10.73
CA VAL A 9 21.72 -8.54 -10.05
C VAL A 9 21.99 -8.68 -8.56
N GLN A 10 21.13 -8.15 -7.69
CA GLN A 10 21.28 -8.22 -6.23
C GLN A 10 20.01 -8.78 -5.57
N ILE A 11 20.15 -9.82 -4.76
CA ILE A 11 19.03 -10.43 -4.03
C ILE A 11 19.00 -9.86 -2.59
N LEU A 12 17.88 -9.25 -2.23
CA LEU A 12 17.64 -8.67 -0.90
C LEU A 12 16.43 -9.34 -0.21
N ASP A 13 16.39 -9.27 1.11
CA ASP A 13 15.20 -9.61 1.90
C ASP A 13 14.18 -8.46 1.93
N LEU A 14 13.01 -8.71 2.53
CA LEU A 14 11.90 -7.75 2.61
C LEU A 14 12.21 -6.47 3.40
N LEU A 15 13.38 -6.40 4.03
CA LEU A 15 13.86 -5.26 4.82
C LEU A 15 15.04 -4.54 4.12
N GLY A 16 15.41 -5.00 2.91
CA GLY A 16 16.53 -4.46 2.13
C GLY A 16 17.90 -5.07 2.46
N ASN A 17 17.99 -6.08 3.32
CA ASN A 17 19.28 -6.70 3.67
C ASN A 17 19.70 -7.69 2.56
N PRO A 18 20.98 -7.73 2.14
CA PRO A 18 21.44 -8.70 1.16
C PRO A 18 21.32 -10.15 1.64
N ILE A 19 20.97 -11.07 0.73
CA ILE A 19 20.91 -12.51 1.03
C ILE A 19 22.10 -13.23 0.36
N PRO A 20 23.11 -13.67 1.12
CA PRO A 20 24.27 -14.38 0.59
C PRO A 20 24.00 -15.88 0.38
N LYS A 21 24.85 -16.53 -0.43
CA LYS A 21 24.85 -17.98 -0.74
C LYS A 21 23.55 -18.52 -1.36
N VAL A 22 22.73 -17.64 -1.93
CA VAL A 22 21.52 -18.00 -2.68
C VAL A 22 21.91 -18.60 -4.02
N GLN A 23 21.62 -19.88 -4.23
CA GLN A 23 21.83 -20.58 -5.49
C GLN A 23 20.88 -20.02 -6.56
N TYR A 24 21.42 -19.56 -7.68
CA TYR A 24 20.69 -18.87 -8.74
C TYR A 24 21.03 -19.39 -10.15
N GLU A 25 20.14 -19.09 -11.08
CA GLU A 25 20.31 -19.35 -12.52
C GLU A 25 19.61 -18.26 -13.32
N VAL A 26 20.25 -17.75 -14.37
CA VAL A 26 19.67 -16.75 -15.28
C VAL A 26 19.60 -17.36 -16.67
N LYS A 27 18.47 -17.16 -17.36
CA LYS A 27 18.22 -17.66 -18.72
C LYS A 27 17.74 -16.56 -19.63
N ASN A 28 17.97 -16.69 -20.93
CA ASN A 28 17.29 -15.89 -21.94
C ASN A 28 15.79 -16.28 -21.96
N SER A 29 14.91 -15.32 -21.69
CA SER A 29 13.47 -15.55 -21.58
C SER A 29 12.79 -15.91 -22.92
N LYS A 30 13.44 -15.67 -24.07
CA LYS A 30 12.93 -16.05 -25.40
C LYS A 30 13.40 -17.42 -25.85
N THR A 31 14.66 -17.77 -25.58
CA THR A 31 15.28 -19.02 -26.08
C THR A 31 15.43 -20.13 -25.03
N GLY A 32 15.18 -19.83 -23.76
CA GLY A 32 15.42 -20.75 -22.64
C GLY A 32 16.91 -21.00 -22.32
N GLN A 33 17.82 -20.51 -23.17
CA GLN A 33 19.27 -20.73 -23.05
C GLN A 33 19.82 -20.19 -21.73
N HIS A 34 20.67 -20.97 -21.07
CA HIS A 34 21.32 -20.57 -19.82
C HIS A 34 22.34 -19.45 -20.09
N VAL A 35 22.39 -18.46 -19.20
CA VAL A 35 23.22 -17.25 -19.34
C VAL A 35 24.29 -17.17 -18.25
N VAL A 36 23.93 -17.46 -17.00
CA VAL A 36 24.86 -17.63 -15.88
C VAL A 36 24.18 -18.43 -14.76
N ARG A 37 24.95 -19.14 -13.94
CA ARG A 37 24.50 -19.80 -12.70
C ARG A 37 25.55 -19.63 -11.61
N GLY A 38 25.16 -19.69 -10.35
CA GLY A 38 26.12 -19.55 -9.23
C GLY A 38 25.45 -19.39 -7.87
N SER A 39 26.18 -18.81 -6.92
CA SER A 39 25.70 -18.44 -5.60
C SER A 39 25.93 -16.95 -5.32
N THR A 40 25.02 -16.28 -4.61
CA THR A 40 25.21 -14.87 -4.26
C THR A 40 26.39 -14.66 -3.31
N ASN A 41 27.13 -13.58 -3.51
CA ASN A 41 28.22 -13.18 -2.61
C ASN A 41 27.70 -12.60 -1.28
N SER A 42 28.60 -12.18 -0.38
CA SER A 42 28.27 -11.56 0.92
C SER A 42 27.35 -10.34 0.81
N LYS A 43 27.44 -9.60 -0.30
CA LYS A 43 26.62 -8.41 -0.63
C LYS A 43 25.36 -8.78 -1.45
N GLY A 44 25.00 -10.06 -1.51
CA GLY A 44 23.78 -10.57 -2.17
C GLY A 44 23.82 -10.52 -3.70
N CYS A 45 24.96 -10.20 -4.32
CA CYS A 45 25.08 -10.04 -5.76
C CYS A 45 25.34 -11.37 -6.49
N LEU A 46 24.76 -11.49 -7.68
CA LEU A 46 25.14 -12.48 -8.71
C LEU A 46 26.48 -12.07 -9.36
N TYR A 47 27.06 -12.95 -10.18
CA TYR A 47 28.07 -12.57 -11.17
C TYR A 47 27.48 -11.55 -12.16
N GLU A 48 28.31 -10.64 -12.66
CA GLU A 48 27.89 -9.62 -13.63
C GLU A 48 27.59 -10.24 -15.00
N ILE A 49 26.53 -9.76 -15.66
CA ILE A 49 25.94 -10.39 -16.85
C ILE A 49 26.06 -9.45 -18.04
N GLN A 50 26.89 -9.81 -19.03
CA GLN A 50 27.04 -9.04 -20.28
C GLN A 50 26.25 -9.68 -21.43
N ARG A 51 25.27 -8.97 -22.01
CA ARG A 51 24.45 -9.40 -23.17
C ARG A 51 24.02 -8.21 -24.02
N ASP A 52 23.46 -8.45 -25.20
CA ASP A 52 23.03 -7.39 -26.12
C ASP A 52 21.81 -6.62 -25.62
N LYS A 53 21.71 -5.33 -25.99
CA LYS A 53 20.59 -4.48 -25.60
C LYS A 53 19.27 -5.03 -26.17
N GLY A 54 18.23 -5.04 -25.35
CA GLY A 54 16.94 -5.68 -25.67
C GLY A 54 16.88 -7.18 -25.34
N THR A 55 17.98 -7.83 -24.93
CA THR A 55 17.92 -9.22 -24.42
C THR A 55 17.02 -9.28 -23.19
N VAL A 56 16.05 -10.21 -23.17
CA VAL A 56 15.17 -10.44 -22.02
C VAL A 56 15.73 -11.59 -21.19
N LEU A 57 15.93 -11.37 -19.89
CA LEU A 57 16.53 -12.33 -18.97
C LEU A 57 15.56 -12.69 -17.84
N ASP A 58 15.36 -13.99 -17.64
CA ASP A 58 14.65 -14.58 -16.51
C ASP A 58 15.64 -14.99 -15.42
N ILE A 59 15.40 -14.53 -14.19
CA ILE A 59 16.19 -14.88 -13.01
C ILE A 59 15.44 -15.94 -12.19
N TYR A 60 16.10 -17.04 -11.93
CA TYR A 60 15.65 -18.16 -11.11
C TYR A 60 16.50 -18.30 -9.84
N VAL A 61 15.88 -18.78 -8.77
CA VAL A 61 16.52 -19.10 -7.49
C VAL A 61 16.10 -20.51 -7.06
N LYS A 62 17.04 -21.30 -6.53
CA LYS A 62 16.78 -22.67 -6.09
C LYS A 62 15.91 -22.68 -4.83
N SER A 63 14.76 -23.34 -4.89
CA SER A 63 13.87 -23.50 -3.73
C SER A 63 14.44 -24.55 -2.77
N LEU A 64 14.64 -24.17 -1.51
CA LEU A 64 15.19 -25.05 -0.47
C LEU A 64 14.18 -26.07 0.09
N LEU A 65 12.93 -26.06 -0.40
CA LEU A 65 11.89 -27.03 -0.02
C LEU A 65 11.62 -28.10 -1.08
N GLY A 66 11.95 -27.85 -2.36
CA GLY A 66 11.66 -28.75 -3.47
C GLY A 66 12.82 -28.99 -4.45
N GLY A 67 14.01 -28.45 -4.18
CA GLY A 67 15.22 -28.64 -4.99
C GLY A 67 15.23 -27.93 -6.35
N GLY A 68 14.08 -27.70 -6.96
CA GLY A 68 13.93 -27.05 -8.26
C GLY A 68 14.14 -25.52 -8.24
N MET A 69 14.42 -24.98 -9.42
CA MET A 69 14.56 -23.54 -9.68
C MET A 69 13.17 -22.87 -9.77
N LYS A 70 12.91 -21.83 -8.97
CA LYS A 70 11.72 -20.96 -9.07
C LYS A 70 12.09 -19.64 -9.72
N LYS A 71 11.33 -19.17 -10.73
CA LYS A 71 11.51 -17.81 -11.28
C LYS A 71 11.16 -16.76 -10.22
N VAL A 72 12.04 -15.78 -10.06
CA VAL A 72 11.90 -14.70 -9.06
C VAL A 72 11.81 -13.31 -9.68
N GLN A 73 12.35 -13.09 -10.88
CA GLN A 73 12.29 -11.82 -11.61
C GLN A 73 12.46 -12.06 -13.11
N THR A 74 11.92 -11.16 -13.94
CA THR A 74 12.27 -11.02 -15.36
C THR A 74 12.73 -9.58 -15.59
N PHE A 75 13.77 -9.35 -16.40
CA PHE A 75 14.24 -8.02 -16.75
C PHE A 75 14.73 -7.94 -18.20
N ILE A 76 14.86 -6.73 -18.73
CA ILE A 76 15.38 -6.48 -20.08
C ILE A 76 16.72 -5.75 -19.94
N MET A 77 17.72 -6.18 -20.70
CA MET A 77 19.02 -5.53 -20.87
C MET A 77 18.84 -4.18 -21.61
N ALA A 78 18.31 -3.16 -20.94
CA ALA A 78 17.82 -1.93 -21.56
C ALA A 78 18.83 -0.76 -21.56
N LYS A 79 19.91 -0.85 -20.78
CA LYS A 79 20.93 0.21 -20.62
C LYS A 79 22.34 -0.37 -20.60
N ASP A 80 23.34 0.43 -20.95
CA ASP A 80 24.76 0.04 -21.01
C ASP A 80 25.26 -0.59 -19.70
N ARG A 81 24.81 -0.10 -18.55
CA ARG A 81 24.96 -0.77 -17.24
C ARG A 81 23.63 -0.73 -16.46
N MET A 82 23.37 -1.78 -15.68
CA MET A 82 22.15 -1.95 -14.87
C MET A 82 22.45 -2.59 -13.51
N LEU A 83 21.73 -2.14 -12.48
CA LEU A 83 21.57 -2.87 -11.22
C LEU A 83 20.13 -3.40 -11.14
N VAL A 84 19.96 -4.69 -10.87
CA VAL A 84 18.66 -5.37 -10.87
C VAL A 84 18.39 -5.97 -9.49
N THR A 85 17.63 -5.25 -8.68
CA THR A 85 17.31 -5.65 -7.31
C THR A 85 16.13 -6.63 -7.28
N VAL A 86 16.32 -7.80 -6.69
CA VAL A 86 15.30 -8.84 -6.52
C VAL A 86 14.88 -8.88 -5.05
N ILE A 87 13.67 -8.38 -4.76
CA ILE A 87 13.04 -8.44 -3.44
C ILE A 87 11.81 -9.35 -3.55
N SER A 88 11.84 -10.53 -2.93
CA SER A 88 10.77 -11.53 -3.08
C SER A 88 10.31 -12.12 -1.74
N PRO A 89 9.04 -11.93 -1.33
CA PRO A 89 8.47 -12.61 -0.17
C PRO A 89 8.56 -14.13 -0.28
N LYS A 90 8.42 -14.66 -1.51
CA LYS A 90 8.38 -16.11 -1.77
C LYS A 90 9.73 -16.78 -1.51
N ILE A 91 10.85 -16.07 -1.66
CA ILE A 91 12.18 -16.60 -1.27
C ILE A 91 12.21 -16.86 0.24
N LEU A 92 11.75 -15.91 1.06
CA LEU A 92 11.90 -15.95 2.52
C LEU A 92 10.97 -16.94 3.22
N LEU A 93 9.80 -17.20 2.65
CA LEU A 93 8.89 -18.24 3.13
C LEU A 93 9.49 -19.63 2.89
N ASP A 94 10.13 -19.85 1.74
CA ASP A 94 10.82 -21.10 1.35
C ASP A 94 12.13 -21.37 2.14
N LEU A 95 12.73 -20.38 2.82
CA LEU A 95 13.93 -20.60 3.62
C LEU A 95 13.59 -21.38 4.91
N LYS A 96 13.89 -22.68 4.92
CA LYS A 96 13.95 -23.51 6.13
C LYS A 96 14.96 -22.91 7.11
N THR A 97 14.59 -22.89 8.38
CA THR A 97 15.48 -22.49 9.48
C THR A 97 16.06 -23.75 10.10
N LEU A 98 17.38 -23.79 10.28
CA LEU A 98 18.10 -24.93 10.85
C LEU A 98 18.62 -24.57 12.25
N GLU A 99 18.43 -25.48 13.20
CA GLU A 99 19.21 -25.50 14.45
C GLU A 99 20.62 -26.05 14.16
N ASN A 100 21.55 -25.91 15.12
CA ASN A 100 22.97 -26.14 14.86
C ASN A 100 23.27 -27.59 14.46
N ASN A 101 23.71 -27.78 13.21
CA ASN A 101 24.59 -28.85 12.79
C ASN A 101 25.58 -28.28 11.78
N GLU A 102 26.88 -28.51 12.01
CA GLU A 102 27.94 -27.81 11.30
C GLU A 102 28.48 -28.63 10.13
N ASN A 103 27.83 -28.53 8.97
CA ASN A 103 28.48 -28.54 7.66
C ASN A 103 27.50 -28.20 6.52
N LYS A 104 28.04 -27.83 5.34
CA LYS A 104 27.30 -27.50 4.10
C LYS A 104 26.40 -26.26 4.14
N GLY A 105 27.03 -25.07 4.01
CA GLY A 105 26.52 -23.96 3.18
C GLY A 105 25.21 -23.24 3.59
N SER A 106 24.60 -23.53 4.74
CA SER A 106 23.29 -23.00 5.11
C SER A 106 23.31 -21.53 5.58
N TYR A 107 22.20 -20.83 5.32
CA TYR A 107 21.92 -19.49 5.81
C TYR A 107 21.21 -19.59 7.18
N LYS A 108 21.88 -19.15 8.26
CA LYS A 108 21.30 -19.11 9.62
C LYS A 108 20.49 -17.82 9.81
N ARG A 109 19.28 -17.91 10.37
CA ARG A 109 18.43 -16.77 10.78
C ARG A 109 18.03 -16.95 12.24
N LYS A 110 18.16 -15.88 13.05
CA LYS A 110 17.79 -15.90 14.47
C LYS A 110 16.29 -16.17 14.64
N THR A 111 15.95 -16.91 15.69
CA THR A 111 14.58 -17.29 16.04
C THR A 111 14.29 -17.02 17.50
N HIS A 112 13.00 -17.03 17.84
CA HIS A 112 12.49 -17.04 19.20
C HIS A 112 11.41 -18.13 19.31
N LYS A 113 11.42 -18.92 20.39
CA LYS A 113 10.42 -19.96 20.65
C LYS A 113 9.43 -19.47 21.71
N VAL A 114 8.18 -19.29 21.31
CA VAL A 114 7.11 -18.65 22.11
C VAL A 114 6.90 -19.40 23.43
N LYS A 115 6.95 -18.67 24.54
CA LYS A 115 6.70 -19.17 25.90
C LYS A 115 5.26 -18.89 26.34
N LYS A 116 4.86 -19.49 27.47
CA LYS A 116 3.56 -19.25 28.11
C LYS A 116 3.42 -17.76 28.48
N GLY A 117 2.45 -17.09 27.87
CA GLY A 117 2.13 -15.67 28.12
C GLY A 117 2.75 -14.66 27.15
N GLU A 118 3.63 -15.08 26.24
CA GLU A 118 4.18 -14.18 25.21
C GLU A 118 3.19 -13.98 24.05
N THR A 119 3.22 -12.79 23.45
CA THR A 119 2.39 -12.39 22.30
C THR A 119 3.29 -11.89 21.16
N LEU A 120 2.78 -11.83 19.93
CA LEU A 120 3.58 -11.30 18.82
C LEU A 120 3.97 -9.83 19.05
N SER A 121 3.20 -9.08 19.86
CA SER A 121 3.54 -7.74 20.33
C SER A 121 4.69 -7.72 21.33
N SER A 122 4.69 -8.58 22.35
CA SER A 122 5.78 -8.61 23.35
C SER A 122 7.08 -9.12 22.72
N ILE A 123 7.00 -10.06 21.78
CA ILE A 123 8.15 -10.56 21.01
C ILE A 123 8.69 -9.47 20.08
N ALA A 124 7.82 -8.73 19.38
CA ALA A 124 8.24 -7.59 18.56
C ALA A 124 8.98 -6.53 19.40
N GLN A 125 8.43 -6.18 20.57
CA GLN A 125 9.05 -5.26 21.53
C GLN A 125 10.40 -5.77 22.05
N GLN A 126 10.48 -7.04 22.45
CA GLN A 126 11.70 -7.69 22.98
C GLN A 126 12.86 -7.69 21.96
N TYR A 127 12.56 -7.82 20.67
CA TYR A 127 13.57 -7.85 19.60
C TYR A 127 13.62 -6.55 18.78
N HIS A 128 13.16 -5.43 19.34
CA HIS A 128 13.20 -4.08 18.75
C HIS A 128 12.73 -4.04 17.28
N THR A 129 11.60 -4.69 17.01
CA THR A 129 11.00 -4.80 15.68
C THR A 129 9.49 -4.57 15.76
N THR A 130 8.78 -4.64 14.63
CA THR A 130 7.32 -4.41 14.61
C THR A 130 6.54 -5.71 14.43
N ILE A 131 5.30 -5.71 14.91
CA ILE A 131 4.35 -6.82 14.70
C ILE A 131 4.24 -7.14 13.20
N ARG A 132 4.16 -6.12 12.34
CA ARG A 132 4.05 -6.26 10.87
C ARG A 132 5.30 -6.87 10.23
N VAL A 133 6.50 -6.63 10.79
CA VAL A 133 7.74 -7.29 10.34
C VAL A 133 7.72 -8.77 10.71
N LEU A 134 7.37 -9.12 11.95
CA LEU A 134 7.27 -10.54 12.37
C LEU A 134 6.14 -11.27 11.63
N GLU A 135 4.98 -10.65 11.46
CA GLU A 135 3.83 -11.16 10.71
C GLU A 135 4.22 -11.56 9.28
N ARG A 136 4.78 -10.60 8.51
CA ARG A 136 5.22 -10.81 7.13
C ARG A 136 6.34 -11.85 7.02
N LEU A 137 7.30 -11.82 7.94
CA LEU A 137 8.46 -12.73 7.93
C LEU A 137 8.08 -14.19 8.27
N ASN A 138 6.98 -14.39 9.00
CA ASN A 138 6.52 -15.71 9.44
C ASN A 138 5.26 -16.20 8.71
N GLY A 139 4.65 -15.39 7.84
CA GLY A 139 3.40 -15.73 7.15
C GLY A 139 2.19 -15.86 8.07
N ILE A 140 2.21 -15.17 9.23
CA ILE A 140 1.17 -15.27 10.25
C ILE A 140 -0.10 -14.57 9.74
N LYS A 141 -1.18 -15.34 9.54
CA LYS A 141 -2.47 -14.79 9.06
C LYS A 141 -3.26 -14.03 10.13
N ASP A 142 -3.02 -14.33 11.40
CA ASP A 142 -3.64 -13.60 12.53
C ASP A 142 -2.62 -13.41 13.65
N VAL A 143 -2.17 -12.17 13.82
CA VAL A 143 -1.17 -11.76 14.83
C VAL A 143 -1.54 -12.08 16.28
N ASN A 144 -2.83 -12.37 16.53
CA ASN A 144 -3.36 -12.75 17.83
C ASN A 144 -3.24 -14.26 18.13
N LYS A 145 -2.94 -15.09 17.12
CA LYS A 145 -2.93 -16.55 17.21
C LYS A 145 -1.52 -17.10 16.98
N ILE A 146 -0.67 -16.96 17.99
CA ILE A 146 0.58 -17.71 18.12
C ILE A 146 0.46 -18.76 19.24
N SER A 147 1.07 -19.91 19.04
CA SER A 147 1.01 -21.04 19.98
C SER A 147 2.25 -21.12 20.86
N ILE A 148 2.12 -21.59 22.10
CA ILE A 148 3.28 -21.91 22.94
C ILE A 148 4.12 -22.98 22.23
N GLY A 149 5.43 -22.79 22.20
CA GLY A 149 6.38 -23.64 21.46
C GLY A 149 6.54 -23.31 19.98
N GLN A 150 5.73 -22.41 19.40
CA GLN A 150 5.89 -21.94 18.03
C GLN A 150 7.23 -21.23 17.84
N VAL A 151 7.88 -21.44 16.70
CA VAL A 151 9.14 -20.79 16.35
C VAL A 151 8.87 -19.57 15.47
N ILE A 152 9.23 -18.39 15.96
CA ILE A 152 9.13 -17.10 15.27
C ILE A 152 10.51 -16.75 14.70
N LYS A 153 10.62 -16.68 13.37
CA LYS A 153 11.76 -16.11 12.64
C LYS A 153 11.88 -14.61 12.96
N LEU A 154 13.09 -14.14 13.24
CA LEU A 154 13.39 -12.74 13.55
C LEU A 154 14.10 -12.01 12.38
N PRO A 155 14.07 -10.67 12.31
CA PRO A 155 14.92 -9.90 11.41
C PRO A 155 16.41 -10.19 11.64
N ILE A 156 17.23 -9.96 10.61
CA ILE A 156 18.65 -10.36 10.61
C ILE A 156 19.51 -9.38 11.43
N ASN A 157 19.26 -8.09 11.27
CA ASN A 157 20.08 -7.02 11.85
C ASN A 157 19.43 -6.44 13.11
N MET A 158 20.16 -6.49 14.22
CA MET A 158 19.93 -5.63 15.38
C MET A 158 20.75 -4.34 15.18
N PRO A 159 20.25 -3.15 15.55
CA PRO A 159 21.08 -1.96 15.62
C PRO A 159 22.11 -2.13 16.76
N ALA A 160 23.39 -1.98 16.45
CA ALA A 160 24.47 -2.07 17.43
C ALA A 160 24.61 -0.74 18.21
N THR A 161 23.66 -0.45 19.11
CA THR A 161 23.77 0.70 20.04
C THR A 161 22.88 0.52 21.27
N GLY A 162 23.26 -0.40 22.16
CA GLY A 162 22.69 -0.51 23.50
C GLY A 162 23.39 0.43 24.48
N ASN A 163 22.95 1.68 24.59
CA ASN A 163 23.43 2.56 25.66
C ASN A 163 22.91 2.08 27.01
N ASN A 164 23.77 1.42 27.79
CA ASN A 164 23.46 1.03 29.17
C ASN A 164 23.36 2.26 30.08
N THR A 165 22.17 2.80 30.27
CA THR A 165 21.87 3.62 31.45
C THR A 165 21.72 2.71 32.68
N SER A 166 22.82 2.44 33.37
CA SER A 166 22.78 1.84 34.70
C SER A 166 22.19 2.83 35.71
N ILE A 167 21.37 2.34 36.63
CA ILE A 167 20.89 3.11 37.78
C ILE A 167 21.34 2.41 39.06
N ASP A 168 22.17 3.12 39.81
CA ASP A 168 22.60 2.98 41.21
C ASP A 168 22.66 1.60 41.89
N ARG A 169 23.90 1.21 42.24
CA ARG A 169 24.24 0.88 43.64
C ARG A 169 25.69 1.27 43.98
N LYS A 170 25.85 2.11 45.00
CA LYS A 170 27.11 2.46 45.70
C LYS A 170 27.46 1.40 46.78
N PRO A 171 28.65 1.40 47.44
CA PRO A 171 29.85 2.25 47.25
C PRO A 171 31.23 1.50 47.14
N ASN A 172 32.26 2.28 46.75
CA ASN A 172 33.69 2.37 47.20
C ASN A 172 34.27 1.43 48.32
N PRO A 173 35.62 1.32 48.53
CA PRO A 173 36.75 2.09 47.95
C PRO A 173 38.09 1.31 47.66
N GLN A 174 39.16 2.08 47.33
CA GLN A 174 40.61 1.74 47.37
C GLN A 174 41.16 0.76 46.30
N LYS A 175 42.38 0.91 45.74
CA LYS A 175 43.58 1.68 46.16
C LYS A 175 44.49 2.05 44.96
N ASN A 176 45.22 3.17 45.08
CA ASN A 176 46.63 3.47 44.72
C ASN A 176 47.31 2.88 43.45
N ALA A 177 48.26 3.57 42.79
CA ALA A 177 48.73 4.98 42.84
C ALA A 177 49.78 5.24 41.72
N SER A 178 50.23 6.50 41.58
CA SER A 178 51.51 6.92 40.95
C SER A 178 51.63 6.81 39.41
N GLN A 179 52.38 7.66 38.69
CA GLN A 179 53.12 8.88 39.07
C GLN A 179 53.31 9.84 37.86
N ASN A 180 53.37 11.15 38.13
CA ASN A 180 54.43 12.15 37.80
C ASN A 180 55.31 11.97 36.53
N ASN A 181 55.82 13.00 35.84
CA ASN A 181 55.90 14.47 36.08
C ASN A 181 56.11 15.21 34.72
N LYS A 182 55.72 16.49 34.53
CA LYS A 182 56.52 17.75 34.61
C LYS A 182 57.90 17.74 33.92
N SER A 183 58.40 18.81 33.27
CA SER A 183 57.83 20.14 32.92
C SER A 183 58.80 20.98 32.04
N GLN A 184 58.25 21.82 31.13
CA GLN A 184 58.72 23.18 30.73
C GLN A 184 60.17 23.31 30.18
N SER A 185 60.67 24.41 29.59
CA SER A 185 60.35 25.86 29.56
C SER A 185 60.70 26.44 28.16
N SER A 186 59.86 27.20 27.45
CA SER A 186 59.59 28.66 27.56
C SER A 186 60.80 29.57 27.29
N GLU A 187 60.68 30.80 26.75
CA GLU A 187 59.50 31.64 26.42
C GLU A 187 59.55 32.07 24.93
N LYS A 188 58.84 33.06 24.33
CA LYS A 188 57.86 34.11 24.73
C LYS A 188 56.90 34.30 23.51
N SER A 189 56.04 35.32 23.27
CA SER A 189 55.85 36.65 23.86
C SER A 189 54.42 37.23 23.67
N LYS A 190 54.19 38.38 24.33
CA LYS A 190 53.11 39.40 24.25
C LYS A 190 51.95 39.23 23.24
N LYS A 191 50.72 39.06 23.76
CA LYS A 191 49.80 40.20 24.01
C LYS A 191 48.65 39.88 24.98
N GLU A 192 48.01 40.95 25.46
CA GLU A 192 46.89 41.05 26.43
C GLU A 192 45.51 40.93 25.74
N THR A 193 44.34 40.73 26.37
CA THR A 193 43.95 40.26 27.73
C THR A 193 42.46 39.81 27.69
N LYS A 194 42.04 39.01 28.68
CA LYS A 194 40.69 38.47 29.05
C LYS A 194 39.46 39.34 28.65
N GLN A 195 38.24 38.82 28.45
CA GLN A 195 37.63 37.58 28.98
C GLN A 195 36.40 37.05 28.20
N ALA A 196 36.29 35.72 28.06
CA ALA A 196 35.08 34.86 27.90
C ALA A 196 33.90 35.22 26.95
N ASP A 197 33.74 34.43 25.87
CA ASP A 197 32.44 33.85 25.43
C ASP A 197 32.66 32.47 24.76
N LYS A 198 31.58 31.81 24.30
CA LYS A 198 31.51 30.41 23.87
C LYS A 198 32.05 30.16 22.46
N GLY A 199 32.47 28.91 22.22
CA GLY A 199 32.59 28.34 20.87
C GLY A 199 32.72 26.82 20.91
N ILE A 200 31.75 26.10 20.32
CA ILE A 200 31.91 24.69 19.95
C ILE A 200 31.84 24.62 18.43
N VAL A 201 32.93 24.23 17.78
CA VAL A 201 32.98 23.92 16.35
C VAL A 201 33.86 22.70 16.15
N ASN A 202 33.23 21.54 15.96
CA ASN A 202 33.83 20.39 15.31
C ASN A 202 33.11 20.25 13.96
N THR A 203 33.84 20.29 12.85
CA THR A 203 33.23 20.45 11.51
C THR A 203 32.66 19.15 10.97
N VAL A 204 31.70 19.27 10.05
CA VAL A 204 31.08 18.13 9.35
C VAL A 204 32.15 17.32 8.59
N GLU A 205 33.14 17.99 8.01
CA GLU A 205 34.24 17.42 7.24
C GLU A 205 35.09 16.41 8.05
N GLU A 206 35.26 16.59 9.36
CA GLU A 206 36.03 15.65 10.18
C GLU A 206 35.27 14.33 10.41
N TYR A 207 33.94 14.41 10.53
CA TYR A 207 33.05 13.25 10.58
C TYR A 207 32.93 12.57 9.22
N GLU A 208 32.82 13.34 8.13
CA GLU A 208 32.81 12.82 6.77
C GLU A 208 34.12 12.10 6.44
N LYS A 209 35.28 12.69 6.81
CA LYS A 209 36.60 12.08 6.59
C LYS A 209 36.77 10.77 7.34
N LYS A 210 36.43 10.71 8.64
CA LYS A 210 36.49 9.45 9.43
C LYS A 210 35.55 8.36 8.88
N ALA A 211 34.38 8.76 8.39
CA ALA A 211 33.47 7.83 7.70
C ALA A 211 34.01 7.37 6.33
N LEU A 212 34.74 8.23 5.61
CA LEU A 212 35.39 7.88 4.34
C LEU A 212 36.57 6.93 4.55
N GLU A 213 37.34 7.11 5.62
CA GLU A 213 38.47 6.26 6.01
C GLU A 213 37.97 4.84 6.34
N GLN A 214 36.94 4.69 7.21
CA GLN A 214 36.30 3.39 7.45
C GLN A 214 35.66 2.76 6.20
N LEU A 215 35.08 3.57 5.31
CA LEU A 215 34.47 3.07 4.08
C LEU A 215 35.53 2.54 3.09
N ASN A 216 36.70 3.16 3.06
CA ASN A 216 37.84 2.73 2.25
C ASN A 216 38.52 1.47 2.83
N GLU A 217 38.62 1.35 4.17
CA GLU A 217 39.01 0.10 4.82
C GLU A 217 38.08 -1.04 4.39
N TRP A 218 36.77 -0.91 4.58
CA TRP A 218 35.79 -1.94 4.19
C TRP A 218 35.75 -2.23 2.67
N TYR A 219 36.23 -1.29 1.84
CA TYR A 219 36.36 -1.49 0.39
C TYR A 219 37.59 -2.34 0.05
N GLU A 220 38.78 -1.97 0.54
CA GLU A 220 40.00 -2.74 0.28
C GLU A 220 40.02 -4.07 1.05
N GLU A 221 39.46 -4.15 2.26
CA GLU A 221 39.19 -5.41 2.95
C GLU A 221 38.23 -6.31 2.14
N GLY A 222 37.14 -5.74 1.62
CA GLY A 222 36.18 -6.49 0.81
C GLY A 222 36.75 -7.00 -0.52
N LYS A 223 37.76 -6.32 -1.04
CA LYS A 223 38.51 -6.63 -2.27
C LYS A 223 39.65 -7.63 -2.00
N LYS A 224 40.32 -7.51 -0.85
CA LYS A 224 41.29 -8.49 -0.33
C LYS A 224 40.61 -9.80 0.02
N ALA A 225 39.48 -9.79 0.71
CA ALA A 225 38.65 -10.97 0.96
C ALA A 225 38.10 -11.60 -0.33
N LEU A 226 37.95 -10.83 -1.42
CA LEU A 226 37.62 -11.37 -2.74
C LEU A 226 38.83 -12.06 -3.41
N SER A 227 40.05 -11.52 -3.24
CA SER A 227 41.31 -12.16 -3.63
C SER A 227 41.54 -13.47 -2.87
N ASP A 228 41.47 -13.41 -1.54
CA ASP A 228 41.87 -14.50 -0.65
C ASP A 228 40.88 -15.68 -0.69
N ALA A 229 39.65 -15.43 -1.16
CA ALA A 229 38.66 -16.47 -1.47
C ALA A 229 38.94 -17.25 -2.77
N ILE A 230 39.86 -16.79 -3.64
CA ILE A 230 40.20 -17.43 -4.93
C ILE A 230 41.45 -18.32 -4.76
N LYS A 231 41.42 -19.19 -3.73
CA LYS A 231 42.39 -20.28 -3.51
C LYS A 231 41.72 -21.63 -3.22
N ILE A 232 40.62 -21.91 -3.92
CA ILE A 232 40.13 -23.27 -4.15
C ILE A 232 39.89 -23.40 -5.66
N ASP A 233 40.56 -24.38 -6.28
CA ASP A 233 40.41 -24.71 -7.70
C ASP A 233 39.05 -25.37 -7.98
N MET A 234 38.51 -25.14 -9.19
CA MET A 234 37.91 -26.16 -10.07
C MET A 234 37.20 -25.51 -11.27
N LYS A 235 37.85 -25.55 -12.44
CA LYS A 235 37.32 -25.47 -13.82
C LYS A 235 36.21 -24.44 -14.12
N GLU A 236 36.60 -23.40 -14.86
CA GLU A 236 35.67 -22.57 -15.62
C GLU A 236 35.10 -23.31 -16.83
N ASP A 237 33.78 -23.44 -16.91
CA ASP A 237 33.06 -23.82 -18.13
C ASP A 237 32.50 -22.55 -18.78
N ARG A 238 33.39 -21.78 -19.42
CA ARG A 238 33.06 -20.54 -20.15
C ARG A 238 32.83 -20.84 -21.62
N SER A 239 31.63 -20.56 -22.13
CA SER A 239 31.44 -20.32 -23.56
C SER A 239 32.27 -19.09 -23.96
N GLN A 240 33.36 -19.29 -24.70
CA GLN A 240 34.27 -18.21 -25.07
C GLN A 240 33.61 -17.28 -26.10
N ASP A 241 33.47 -15.99 -25.75
CA ASP A 241 33.63 -14.90 -26.73
C ASP A 241 33.79 -13.52 -26.06
N GLY A 242 34.52 -12.61 -26.71
CA GLY A 242 34.50 -11.15 -26.45
C GLY A 242 35.04 -10.63 -25.10
N GLY A 243 36.37 -10.49 -24.98
CA GLY A 243 37.06 -10.01 -23.77
C GLY A 243 36.87 -8.53 -23.36
N THR A 244 37.46 -8.17 -22.22
CA THR A 244 37.25 -6.90 -21.49
C THR A 244 38.18 -5.75 -21.91
N PRO A 245 37.67 -4.58 -22.31
CA PRO A 245 38.42 -3.32 -22.31
C PRO A 245 38.36 -2.62 -20.95
N LYS A 246 39.49 -2.09 -20.46
CA LYS A 246 39.52 -1.18 -19.30
C LYS A 246 39.26 0.26 -19.76
N THR A 247 38.13 0.85 -19.40
CA THR A 247 37.92 2.30 -19.48
C THR A 247 37.19 2.83 -18.26
N ASP A 248 37.86 3.69 -17.49
CA ASP A 248 37.26 4.37 -16.35
C ASP A 248 36.22 5.38 -16.85
N THR A 249 34.95 5.09 -16.59
CA THR A 249 33.80 5.85 -17.11
C THR A 249 32.79 6.05 -16.00
N SER A 250 32.17 7.23 -15.95
CA SER A 250 31.38 7.67 -14.80
C SER A 250 30.12 6.82 -14.60
N ASN A 251 30.25 5.86 -13.68
CA ASN A 251 29.16 5.05 -13.12
C ASN A 251 27.88 5.90 -12.92
N LEU A 252 26.78 5.54 -13.59
CA LEU A 252 25.52 6.28 -13.54
C LEU A 252 24.74 6.13 -12.22
N CYS A 253 25.35 5.48 -11.21
CA CYS A 253 24.97 5.49 -9.80
C CYS A 253 25.99 6.22 -8.90
N LYS A 254 26.98 6.96 -9.47
CA LYS A 254 27.73 8.01 -8.73
C LYS A 254 26.81 9.17 -8.34
N THR A 255 25.73 9.39 -9.08
CA THR A 255 24.60 10.19 -8.61
C THR A 255 23.89 9.43 -7.49
N ASN A 256 24.19 9.82 -6.26
CA ASN A 256 23.49 9.45 -5.04
C ASN A 256 21.97 9.44 -5.29
N PRO A 257 21.20 8.39 -4.90
CA PRO A 257 19.73 8.44 -4.99
C PRO A 257 19.24 9.74 -4.38
N GLN A 258 18.58 10.59 -5.19
CA GLN A 258 18.25 11.97 -4.83
C GLN A 258 17.09 12.04 -3.83
N CYS A 259 17.31 11.50 -2.63
CA CYS A 259 16.37 11.57 -1.54
C CYS A 259 16.33 13.00 -0.98
N ILE A 260 15.15 13.59 -0.90
CA ILE A 260 14.98 14.94 -0.37
C ILE A 260 15.08 14.89 1.16
N SER A 261 15.94 15.74 1.73
CA SER A 261 16.10 15.93 3.18
C SER A 261 16.25 17.41 3.60
N GLN A 262 15.97 18.35 2.68
CA GLN A 262 15.95 19.80 2.88
C GLN A 262 15.28 20.48 1.66
N GLY A 263 15.01 21.79 1.76
CA GLY A 263 14.44 22.59 0.66
C GLY A 263 12.91 22.66 0.65
N LYS A 264 12.32 23.22 -0.42
CA LYS A 264 10.85 23.37 -0.58
C LYS A 264 10.36 22.84 -1.93
N SER A 265 9.17 22.23 -1.98
CA SER A 265 8.49 21.80 -3.21
C SER A 265 7.05 21.35 -2.97
N GLU A 266 6.23 21.36 -4.04
CA GLU A 266 4.90 20.73 -4.05
C GLU A 266 4.94 19.24 -3.64
N LEU A 267 6.00 18.52 -4.03
CA LEU A 267 6.21 17.12 -3.63
C LEU A 267 6.37 16.97 -2.10
N ILE A 268 7.07 17.89 -1.44
CA ILE A 268 7.13 17.91 0.03
C ILE A 268 5.77 18.27 0.62
N ARG A 269 5.03 19.23 0.03
CA ARG A 269 3.68 19.60 0.50
C ARG A 269 2.73 18.40 0.48
N GLU A 270 2.72 17.65 -0.62
CA GLU A 270 1.93 16.43 -0.75
C GLU A 270 2.39 15.34 0.24
N VAL A 271 3.69 15.09 0.38
CA VAL A 271 4.22 14.15 1.38
C VAL A 271 3.75 14.53 2.79
N ASN A 272 3.84 15.80 3.15
CA ASN A 272 3.39 16.31 4.44
C ASN A 272 1.88 16.17 4.66
N ILE A 273 1.05 16.49 3.66
CA ILE A 273 -0.41 16.25 3.71
C ILE A 273 -0.70 14.77 3.99
N ARG A 274 0.04 13.85 3.35
CA ARG A 274 -0.12 12.40 3.55
C ARG A 274 0.37 11.90 4.90
N LEU A 275 1.37 12.55 5.47
CA LEU A 275 1.92 12.25 6.78
C LEU A 275 1.15 12.91 7.95
N ALA A 276 0.05 13.62 7.70
CA ALA A 276 -0.73 14.26 8.78
C ALA A 276 -1.14 13.28 9.90
N GLY A 277 -1.39 12.01 9.59
CA GLY A 277 -1.69 10.95 10.56
C GLY A 277 -0.47 10.20 11.14
N PHE A 278 0.75 10.59 10.80
CA PHE A 278 2.01 9.99 11.25
C PHE A 278 2.89 11.09 11.83
N GLY A 279 2.82 11.32 13.15
CA GLY A 279 3.58 12.38 13.81
C GLY A 279 2.99 13.79 13.66
N GLY A 280 1.84 13.95 12.99
CA GLY A 280 1.13 15.23 12.94
C GLY A 280 1.70 16.24 11.95
N ALA A 281 2.15 15.80 10.77
CA ALA A 281 2.73 16.68 9.76
C ALA A 281 1.77 17.81 9.32
N LEU A 282 2.31 19.02 9.22
CA LEU A 282 1.63 20.23 8.74
C LEU A 282 1.76 20.32 7.22
N PRO A 283 0.77 20.82 6.46
CA PRO A 283 0.78 20.86 4.99
C PRO A 283 1.66 21.98 4.42
N THR A 284 2.91 22.08 4.89
CA THR A 284 3.96 22.96 4.37
C THR A 284 4.68 22.31 3.21
N ASP A 285 5.08 23.11 2.23
CA ASP A 285 5.95 22.72 1.12
C ASP A 285 7.43 22.61 1.53
N GLU A 286 7.77 23.00 2.75
CA GLU A 286 9.14 22.99 3.28
C GLU A 286 9.48 21.68 4.00
N PHE A 287 10.69 21.18 3.76
CA PHE A 287 11.23 20.04 4.47
C PHE A 287 11.70 20.45 5.87
N THR A 288 10.83 20.27 6.87
CA THR A 288 11.08 20.65 8.26
C THR A 288 11.64 19.49 9.11
N PRO A 289 12.20 19.76 10.31
CA PRO A 289 12.50 18.70 11.28
C PRO A 289 11.26 17.85 11.64
N LEU A 290 10.07 18.45 11.66
CA LEU A 290 8.80 17.72 11.81
C LEU A 290 8.57 16.77 10.63
N THR A 291 8.80 17.21 9.39
CA THR A 291 8.71 16.39 8.17
C THR A 291 9.61 15.14 8.30
N ALA A 292 10.86 15.32 8.72
CA ALA A 292 11.81 14.22 8.93
C ALA A 292 11.29 13.19 9.95
N GLU A 293 10.83 13.61 11.13
CA GLU A 293 10.30 12.70 12.15
C GLU A 293 9.01 11.98 11.71
N CYS A 294 8.15 12.67 10.94
CA CYS A 294 6.95 12.06 10.37
C CYS A 294 7.29 10.99 9.31
N ILE A 295 8.31 11.23 8.49
CA ILE A 295 8.85 10.24 7.53
C ILE A 295 9.41 9.03 8.29
N LYS A 296 10.23 9.25 9.32
CA LYS A 296 10.78 8.18 10.18
C LYS A 296 9.66 7.32 10.77
N GLN A 297 8.62 7.94 11.32
CA GLN A 297 7.49 7.20 11.88
C GLN A 297 6.76 6.37 10.81
N PHE A 298 6.54 6.89 9.61
CA PHE A 298 5.91 6.11 8.53
C PHE A 298 6.80 4.94 8.06
N GLN A 299 8.13 5.14 8.01
CA GLN A 299 9.12 4.11 7.70
C GLN A 299 9.12 2.98 8.74
N ARG A 300 9.10 3.31 10.03
CA ARG A 300 8.99 2.33 11.12
C ARG A 300 7.61 1.64 11.14
N ASP A 301 6.55 2.42 11.32
CA ASP A 301 5.23 1.91 11.71
C ASP A 301 4.53 1.21 10.52
N TYR A 302 4.52 1.82 9.33
CA TYR A 302 3.83 1.26 8.16
C TYR A 302 4.73 0.42 7.25
N MET A 303 5.91 0.94 6.86
CA MET A 303 6.79 0.24 5.91
C MET A 303 7.46 -0.97 6.58
N GLY A 304 7.99 -0.78 7.79
CA GLY A 304 8.79 -1.76 8.52
C GLY A 304 10.27 -1.74 8.13
N VAL A 305 10.82 -0.57 7.80
CA VAL A 305 12.20 -0.37 7.30
C VAL A 305 12.97 0.61 8.19
N PRO A 306 14.33 0.68 8.09
CA PRO A 306 15.12 1.63 8.85
C PRO A 306 14.71 3.10 8.65
N GLU A 307 14.79 3.87 9.74
CA GLU A 307 14.33 5.26 9.85
C GLU A 307 15.34 6.24 9.24
N THR A 308 15.35 6.37 7.91
CA THR A 308 16.22 7.36 7.24
C THR A 308 15.74 8.79 7.43
N GLY A 309 14.42 9.00 7.60
CA GLY A 309 13.81 10.32 7.66
C GLY A 309 13.87 11.11 6.34
N LYS A 310 14.27 10.49 5.22
CA LYS A 310 14.42 11.15 3.90
C LYS A 310 13.35 10.69 2.91
N ILE A 311 12.90 11.60 2.04
CA ILE A 311 11.97 11.30 0.94
C ILE A 311 12.76 10.62 -0.19
N CYS A 312 12.84 9.30 -0.15
CA CYS A 312 13.40 8.47 -1.23
C CYS A 312 12.28 7.87 -2.11
N GLY A 313 12.56 7.50 -3.36
CA GLY A 313 11.56 6.91 -4.25
C GLY A 313 10.81 5.68 -3.71
N ILE A 314 11.47 4.83 -2.91
CA ILE A 314 10.83 3.69 -2.22
C ILE A 314 9.81 4.12 -1.14
N PHE A 315 10.07 5.25 -0.47
CA PHE A 315 9.13 5.84 0.50
C PHE A 315 7.93 6.48 -0.21
N LEU A 316 8.15 7.13 -1.36
CA LEU A 316 7.07 7.69 -2.18
C LEU A 316 6.16 6.59 -2.76
N ALA A 317 6.74 5.49 -3.23
CA ALA A 317 5.99 4.29 -3.63
C ALA A 317 5.17 3.70 -2.46
N ALA A 318 5.71 3.74 -1.24
CA ALA A 318 5.00 3.28 -0.05
C ALA A 318 3.84 4.21 0.36
N LEU A 319 3.96 5.53 0.17
CA LEU A 319 2.87 6.49 0.36
C LEU A 319 1.72 6.27 -0.64
N ASP A 320 2.02 6.05 -1.92
CA ASP A 320 0.99 5.69 -2.92
C ASP A 320 0.37 4.33 -2.60
N LYS A 321 1.13 3.35 -2.13
CA LYS A 321 0.56 2.09 -1.66
C LYS A 321 -0.36 2.27 -0.44
N PHE A 322 -0.01 3.16 0.51
CA PHE A 322 -0.84 3.44 1.68
C PHE A 322 -2.14 4.19 1.31
N ARG A 323 -2.06 5.10 0.32
CA ARG A 323 -3.22 5.78 -0.28
C ARG A 323 -4.32 4.77 -0.62
N ASP A 324 -3.92 3.64 -1.23
CA ASP A 324 -4.81 2.61 -1.76
C ASP A 324 -5.16 1.52 -0.73
N GLU A 325 -4.21 1.03 0.09
CA GLU A 325 -4.49 0.06 1.18
C GLU A 325 -5.57 0.60 2.14
N TYR A 326 -5.63 1.92 2.36
CA TYR A 326 -6.56 2.57 3.29
C TYR A 326 -7.53 3.50 2.56
N GLY A 327 -8.26 2.96 1.57
CA GLY A 327 -9.38 3.64 0.90
C GLY A 327 -10.45 4.16 1.87
N ILE A 328 -11.07 5.29 1.53
CA ILE A 328 -11.95 6.07 2.44
C ILE A 328 -13.45 6.02 2.08
N ALA A 329 -13.81 5.51 0.90
CA ALA A 329 -15.16 5.67 0.32
C ALA A 329 -16.28 5.23 1.27
N ASN A 330 -16.10 4.09 1.95
CA ASN A 330 -17.06 3.49 2.88
C ASN A 330 -17.34 4.37 4.12
N PHE A 331 -16.50 5.37 4.41
CA PHE A 331 -16.67 6.28 5.55
C PHE A 331 -17.35 7.60 5.19
N MET A 332 -17.45 7.94 3.90
CA MET A 332 -17.77 9.30 3.42
C MET A 332 -19.27 9.62 3.34
N THR A 333 -20.16 8.66 3.61
CA THR A 333 -21.62 8.80 3.38
C THR A 333 -22.28 9.93 4.18
N LYS A 334 -21.74 10.33 5.35
CA LYS A 334 -22.17 11.53 6.11
C LYS A 334 -21.05 12.59 6.21
N ALA A 335 -20.09 12.57 5.29
CA ALA A 335 -19.01 13.57 5.26
C ALA A 335 -19.44 14.90 4.63
N SER A 336 -20.54 14.91 3.87
CA SER A 336 -21.15 16.10 3.28
C SER A 336 -22.28 16.68 4.15
N CYS A 337 -22.60 17.95 3.92
CA CYS A 337 -23.55 18.74 4.70
C CYS A 337 -25.02 18.37 4.43
N PRO A 338 -25.80 17.97 5.45
CA PRO A 338 -27.16 17.44 5.29
C PRO A 338 -28.26 18.52 5.15
N CYS A 339 -27.90 19.80 4.92
CA CYS A 339 -28.86 20.91 5.03
C CYS A 339 -29.84 21.04 3.86
N GLY A 340 -29.52 20.47 2.70
CA GLY A 340 -30.29 20.63 1.45
C GLY A 340 -30.17 22.00 0.77
N GLN A 341 -29.26 22.87 1.23
CA GLN A 341 -29.10 24.26 0.76
C GLN A 341 -27.68 24.61 0.27
N CYS A 342 -26.83 23.60 0.08
CA CYS A 342 -25.52 23.70 -0.56
C CYS A 342 -25.17 22.37 -1.22
N SER A 343 -24.17 22.34 -2.11
CA SER A 343 -23.66 21.14 -2.78
C SER A 343 -22.79 20.26 -1.86
N GLY A 344 -23.29 20.00 -0.64
CA GLY A 344 -22.61 19.24 0.40
C GLY A 344 -21.47 19.97 1.12
N TYR A 345 -20.93 21.06 0.57
CA TYR A 345 -19.67 21.67 1.04
C TYR A 345 -19.73 23.21 1.12
N GLY A 346 -20.83 23.73 1.68
CA GLY A 346 -21.02 25.17 1.88
C GLY A 346 -21.14 25.98 0.59
N ASN A 347 -21.22 27.31 0.72
CA ASN A 347 -21.33 28.26 -0.39
C ASN A 347 -20.18 29.29 -0.35
N ASN A 348 -19.01 28.88 0.15
CA ASN A 348 -17.77 29.67 0.34
C ASN A 348 -17.91 31.02 1.09
N ARG A 349 -18.91 31.16 1.98
CA ARG A 349 -19.15 32.39 2.76
C ARG A 349 -18.21 32.48 3.96
N ARG A 350 -17.58 33.64 4.15
CA ARG A 350 -16.56 33.90 5.20
C ARG A 350 -16.88 35.14 6.01
N GLY A 351 -16.29 35.27 7.19
CA GLY A 351 -16.47 36.43 8.08
C GLY A 351 -17.83 36.49 8.82
N ILE A 352 -18.67 35.47 8.71
CA ILE A 352 -20.06 35.51 9.22
C ILE A 352 -20.10 35.22 10.72
N LYS A 353 -20.74 36.07 11.54
CA LYS A 353 -20.88 35.79 12.99
C LYS A 353 -21.72 34.53 13.26
N SER A 354 -21.26 33.70 14.19
CA SER A 354 -21.83 32.41 14.61
C SER A 354 -21.72 32.28 16.14
N GLY A 355 -22.59 32.99 16.86
CA GLY A 355 -22.39 33.25 18.28
C GLY A 355 -21.15 34.13 18.48
N LEU A 356 -20.27 33.74 19.41
CA LEU A 356 -18.96 34.39 19.62
C LEU A 356 -17.89 34.00 18.57
N ASN A 357 -18.18 33.07 17.67
CA ASN A 357 -17.23 32.59 16.65
C ASN A 357 -17.43 33.28 15.30
N THR A 358 -16.37 33.36 14.49
CA THR A 358 -16.44 33.73 13.06
C THR A 358 -16.50 32.46 12.20
N ALA A 359 -17.51 32.39 11.34
CA ALA A 359 -17.78 31.25 10.46
C ALA A 359 -17.18 31.47 9.06
N ASN A 360 -16.40 30.48 8.61
CA ASN A 360 -15.77 30.44 7.31
C ASN A 360 -16.08 29.09 6.64
N GLU A 361 -16.94 29.11 5.62
CA GLU A 361 -17.20 27.96 4.75
C GLU A 361 -16.02 27.80 3.79
N TYR A 362 -15.25 26.72 3.93
CA TYR A 362 -14.19 26.35 2.99
C TYR A 362 -14.76 25.47 1.86
N PRO A 363 -14.18 25.41 0.65
CA PRO A 363 -14.81 24.79 -0.53
C PRO A 363 -14.78 23.24 -0.54
N GLY A 364 -14.57 22.59 0.61
CA GLY A 364 -14.47 21.13 0.74
C GLY A 364 -14.04 20.72 2.15
N LEU A 365 -13.58 19.49 2.32
CA LEU A 365 -12.89 19.03 3.52
C LEU A 365 -11.37 19.19 3.35
N HIS A 366 -10.69 19.67 4.39
CA HIS A 366 -9.24 19.84 4.39
C HIS A 366 -8.53 18.47 4.31
N ARG A 367 -7.65 18.27 3.32
CA ARG A 367 -7.08 16.95 2.98
C ARG A 367 -6.38 16.27 4.16
N SER A 368 -5.70 17.00 5.05
CA SER A 368 -5.06 16.40 6.24
C SER A 368 -6.03 15.60 7.12
N LEU A 369 -7.31 16.00 7.23
CA LEU A 369 -8.33 15.27 8.01
C LEU A 369 -8.52 13.83 7.51
N ILE A 370 -8.46 13.66 6.19
CA ILE A 370 -8.62 12.37 5.51
C ILE A 370 -7.40 11.50 5.74
N TRP A 371 -6.19 12.07 5.74
CA TRP A 371 -4.95 11.33 5.99
C TRP A 371 -4.75 10.98 7.47
N ILE A 372 -5.26 11.80 8.39
CA ILE A 372 -5.46 11.46 9.81
C ILE A 372 -6.43 10.26 9.94
N LEU A 373 -7.57 10.29 9.25
CA LEU A 373 -8.55 9.19 9.26
C LEU A 373 -7.97 7.88 8.67
N LYS A 374 -7.19 7.96 7.58
CA LYS A 374 -6.46 6.80 7.03
C LYS A 374 -5.51 6.19 8.04
N ALA A 375 -4.72 7.02 8.73
CA ALA A 375 -3.78 6.54 9.75
C ALA A 375 -4.51 5.93 10.95
N LEU A 376 -5.63 6.50 11.40
CA LEU A 376 -6.45 5.93 12.47
C LEU A 376 -6.96 4.53 12.10
N ASN A 377 -7.49 4.38 10.89
CA ASN A 377 -7.92 3.10 10.32
C ASN A 377 -6.74 2.10 10.22
N PHE A 378 -5.54 2.56 9.83
CA PHE A 378 -4.33 1.75 9.81
C PHE A 378 -3.92 1.24 11.21
N TYR A 379 -3.76 2.12 12.21
CA TYR A 379 -3.35 1.73 13.55
C TYR A 379 -4.37 0.78 14.20
N LEU A 380 -5.67 1.03 14.01
CA LEU A 380 -6.74 0.16 14.48
C LEU A 380 -6.70 -1.23 13.84
N LYS A 381 -6.54 -1.32 12.52
CA LYS A 381 -6.53 -2.62 11.79
C LYS A 381 -5.24 -3.42 11.95
N ASN A 382 -4.12 -2.80 12.32
CA ASN A 382 -2.81 -3.44 12.43
C ASN A 382 -2.36 -3.53 13.90
N GLU A 383 -1.79 -2.45 14.45
CA GLU A 383 -1.14 -2.41 15.77
C GLU A 383 -2.12 -2.68 16.94
N PHE A 384 -3.36 -2.20 16.82
CA PHE A 384 -4.38 -2.32 17.86
C PHE A 384 -5.52 -3.29 17.49
N LYS A 385 -5.32 -4.16 16.49
CA LYS A 385 -6.29 -5.17 16.02
C LYS A 385 -6.87 -6.01 17.16
N TYR A 386 -6.04 -6.33 18.17
CA TYR A 386 -6.41 -7.10 19.35
C TYR A 386 -7.50 -6.45 20.23
N LYS A 387 -7.80 -5.16 20.06
CA LYS A 387 -8.91 -4.48 20.74
C LYS A 387 -10.27 -4.74 20.08
N GLY A 388 -10.30 -5.28 18.86
CA GLY A 388 -11.51 -5.42 18.06
C GLY A 388 -12.12 -4.09 17.61
N LEU A 389 -11.39 -2.98 17.75
CA LEU A 389 -11.83 -1.63 17.41
C LEU A 389 -11.51 -1.30 15.95
N GLU A 390 -12.45 -0.65 15.27
CA GLU A 390 -12.31 -0.21 13.87
C GLU A 390 -13.04 1.13 13.63
N VAL A 391 -12.62 1.86 12.58
CA VAL A 391 -13.40 3.00 12.08
C VAL A 391 -14.69 2.46 11.45
N ALA A 392 -15.84 2.90 11.95
CA ALA A 392 -17.14 2.56 11.37
C ALA A 392 -17.44 3.46 10.17
N TYR A 393 -17.51 4.78 10.41
CA TYR A 393 -17.78 5.82 9.40
C TYR A 393 -17.57 7.22 10.01
N ILE A 394 -17.57 8.27 9.17
CA ILE A 394 -17.69 9.67 9.61
C ILE A 394 -19.17 9.92 9.94
N GLU A 395 -19.52 10.28 11.18
CA GLU A 395 -20.90 10.64 11.54
C GLU A 395 -21.24 12.07 11.11
N SER A 396 -20.28 12.99 11.20
CA SER A 396 -20.41 14.34 10.66
C SER A 396 -19.07 14.82 10.11
N GLY A 397 -19.02 15.04 8.79
CA GLY A 397 -17.98 15.85 8.16
C GLY A 397 -18.40 17.31 8.13
N TYR A 398 -18.81 17.79 6.95
CA TYR A 398 -19.12 19.20 6.72
C TYR A 398 -20.45 19.64 7.37
N ARG A 399 -20.47 20.81 8.03
CA ARG A 399 -21.69 21.50 8.51
C ARG A 399 -21.62 22.98 8.13
N CYS A 400 -22.41 23.41 7.16
CA CYS A 400 -22.41 24.79 6.66
C CYS A 400 -23.16 25.75 7.59
N ILE A 401 -23.05 27.07 7.36
CA ILE A 401 -23.72 28.11 8.18
C ILE A 401 -25.23 27.88 8.24
N ASN A 402 -25.85 27.39 7.14
CA ASN A 402 -27.30 27.15 7.12
C ASN A 402 -27.69 25.91 7.95
N ASP A 403 -26.87 24.84 7.97
CA ASP A 403 -27.12 23.71 8.87
C ASP A 403 -27.02 24.14 10.34
N ASN A 404 -25.97 24.92 10.66
CA ASN A 404 -25.78 25.47 12.00
C ASN A 404 -26.94 26.34 12.44
N LYS A 405 -27.41 27.28 11.61
CA LYS A 405 -28.60 28.09 11.89
C LYS A 405 -29.84 27.22 12.11
N LYS A 406 -30.10 26.25 11.22
CA LYS A 406 -31.23 25.29 11.31
C LYS A 406 -31.17 24.38 12.55
N LYS A 407 -30.01 24.27 13.20
CA LYS A 407 -29.74 23.41 14.37
C LYS A 407 -29.29 24.19 15.61
N GLY A 408 -29.42 25.52 15.63
CA GLY A 408 -29.03 26.37 16.76
C GLY A 408 -27.54 26.34 17.15
N ARG A 409 -26.64 25.87 16.27
CA ARG A 409 -25.23 25.66 16.62
C ARG A 409 -24.37 26.89 16.37
N THR A 410 -23.46 27.18 17.30
CA THR A 410 -22.45 28.24 17.21
C THR A 410 -21.06 27.74 16.80
N THR A 411 -20.85 26.42 16.71
CA THR A 411 -19.57 25.76 16.43
C THR A 411 -19.17 25.84 14.95
N VAL A 412 -18.01 26.43 14.63
CA VAL A 412 -17.58 26.69 13.24
C VAL A 412 -16.57 25.70 12.66
N ASN A 413 -16.04 24.79 13.48
CA ASN A 413 -14.99 23.84 13.10
C ASN A 413 -15.38 22.86 11.97
N HIS A 414 -16.64 22.46 11.88
CA HIS A 414 -17.11 21.56 10.81
C HIS A 414 -17.31 22.23 9.44
N MET A 415 -16.91 23.48 9.22
CA MET A 415 -17.03 24.16 7.93
C MET A 415 -15.93 23.78 6.92
N GLY A 416 -15.35 22.58 7.07
CA GLY A 416 -14.23 22.05 6.28
C GLY A 416 -13.05 21.54 7.11
N LEU A 417 -13.01 21.83 8.42
CA LEU A 417 -11.83 21.66 9.29
C LEU A 417 -11.93 20.57 10.36
N ALA A 418 -13.04 19.82 10.47
CA ALA A 418 -13.27 18.84 11.54
C ALA A 418 -14.01 17.56 11.07
N LEU A 419 -13.81 16.45 11.79
CA LEU A 419 -14.53 15.19 11.61
C LEU A 419 -15.00 14.60 12.95
N ASP A 420 -16.26 14.18 13.02
CA ASP A 420 -16.81 13.35 14.11
C ASP A 420 -16.76 11.87 13.67
N ILE A 421 -15.86 11.06 14.26
CA ILE A 421 -15.63 9.66 13.85
C ILE A 421 -16.36 8.67 14.74
N HIS A 422 -17.18 7.83 14.11
CA HIS A 422 -17.85 6.69 14.73
C HIS A 422 -16.96 5.44 14.69
N ILE A 423 -16.91 4.72 15.82
CA ILE A 423 -16.04 3.57 16.06
C ILE A 423 -16.89 2.34 16.35
N ASN A 424 -16.59 1.23 15.68
CA ASN A 424 -17.13 -0.09 15.99
C ASN A 424 -16.19 -0.84 16.95
N LYS A 425 -16.77 -1.78 17.69
CA LYS A 425 -16.08 -2.84 18.43
C LYS A 425 -16.72 -4.16 18.03
N ASN A 426 -15.93 -5.09 17.51
CA ASN A 426 -16.39 -6.39 17.00
C ASN A 426 -17.59 -6.25 16.03
N GLY A 427 -17.47 -5.34 15.06
CA GLY A 427 -18.50 -5.09 14.03
C GLY A 427 -19.75 -4.33 14.49
N LYS A 428 -19.87 -3.93 15.76
CA LYS A 428 -21.01 -3.16 16.30
C LYS A 428 -20.56 -1.81 16.85
N ARG A 429 -21.36 -0.75 16.64
CA ARG A 429 -21.04 0.61 17.11
C ARG A 429 -20.88 0.65 18.63
N THR A 430 -19.66 0.87 19.14
CA THR A 430 -19.44 1.05 20.58
C THR A 430 -19.91 2.43 21.04
N LYS A 431 -20.36 2.53 22.29
CA LYS A 431 -20.61 3.79 23.01
C LYS A 431 -19.81 3.87 24.32
N ALA A 432 -18.95 2.87 24.59
CA ALA A 432 -18.15 2.83 25.81
C ALA A 432 -17.06 3.91 25.75
N ILE A 433 -16.98 4.72 26.80
CA ILE A 433 -16.08 5.87 26.87
C ILE A 433 -14.62 5.43 26.93
N GLU A 434 -14.35 4.24 27.45
CA GLU A 434 -13.05 3.57 27.53
C GLU A 434 -12.46 3.28 26.15
N ASP A 435 -13.29 2.91 25.18
CA ASP A 435 -12.86 2.63 23.80
C ASP A 435 -12.42 3.93 23.09
N ILE A 436 -13.17 5.02 23.32
CA ILE A 436 -12.89 6.35 22.76
C ILE A 436 -11.64 6.96 23.43
N GLU A 437 -11.55 6.88 24.76
CA GLU A 437 -10.38 7.32 25.53
C GLU A 437 -9.12 6.52 25.18
N PHE A 438 -9.24 5.22 24.88
CA PHE A 438 -8.14 4.42 24.36
C PHE A 438 -7.64 4.96 23.01
N ILE A 439 -8.55 5.23 22.07
CA ILE A 439 -8.19 5.79 20.76
C ILE A 439 -7.53 7.16 20.90
N ARG A 440 -8.07 8.04 21.76
CA ARG A 440 -7.43 9.32 22.09
C ARG A 440 -5.98 9.10 22.56
N LYS A 441 -5.82 8.39 23.67
CA LYS A 441 -4.58 8.38 24.46
C LYS A 441 -3.53 7.42 23.96
N LYS A 442 -3.89 6.40 23.17
CA LYS A 442 -2.95 5.42 22.60
C LYS A 442 -2.74 5.55 21.09
N ILE A 443 -3.64 6.22 20.36
CA ILE A 443 -3.49 6.44 18.92
C ILE A 443 -3.33 7.92 18.60
N MET A 444 -4.35 8.76 18.82
CA MET A 444 -4.33 10.16 18.39
C MET A 444 -3.18 10.96 19.02
N THR A 445 -3.03 10.91 20.35
CA THR A 445 -1.98 11.65 21.06
C THR A 445 -0.58 11.08 20.81
N ILE A 446 -0.41 9.75 20.89
CA ILE A 446 0.92 9.12 20.78
C ILE A 446 1.40 9.06 19.32
N LYS A 447 0.56 8.62 18.39
CA LYS A 447 0.95 8.38 16.98
C LYS A 447 0.77 9.59 16.08
N MET A 448 -0.06 10.57 16.45
CA MET A 448 -0.37 11.74 15.60
C MET A 448 -0.07 13.08 16.29
N ARG A 449 0.49 13.06 17.51
CA ARG A 449 0.79 14.24 18.34
C ARG A 449 -0.43 15.14 18.59
N ALA A 450 -1.65 14.58 18.49
CA ALA A 450 -2.89 15.30 18.68
C ALA A 450 -3.11 15.71 20.15
N SER A 451 -3.73 16.86 20.35
CA SER A 451 -3.76 17.59 21.62
C SER A 451 -5.18 17.83 22.11
N GLU A 452 -5.47 17.44 23.37
CA GLU A 452 -6.71 17.82 24.06
C GLU A 452 -6.75 19.32 24.46
N GLU A 453 -5.61 20.01 24.32
CA GLU A 453 -5.49 21.46 24.45
C GLU A 453 -5.44 22.15 23.06
N ARG A 454 -6.06 23.33 22.96
CA ARG A 454 -6.16 24.14 21.73
C ARG A 454 -4.84 24.87 21.39
N ALA A 455 -3.77 24.12 21.16
CA ALA A 455 -2.45 24.63 20.77
C ALA A 455 -2.30 24.84 19.26
N SER A 456 -1.55 25.87 18.85
CA SER A 456 -1.22 26.16 17.45
C SER A 456 -0.47 25.02 16.76
N ASP A 457 -0.72 24.84 15.47
CA ASP A 457 -0.09 23.86 14.58
C ASP A 457 -0.06 22.43 15.15
N LYS A 458 -1.19 22.05 15.75
CA LYS A 458 -1.51 20.67 16.15
C LYS A 458 -2.92 20.30 15.74
N ILE A 459 -3.12 18.99 15.54
CA ILE A 459 -4.45 18.39 15.48
C ILE A 459 -5.10 18.56 16.85
N TYR A 460 -6.25 19.24 16.90
CA TYR A 460 -7.06 19.28 18.10
C TYR A 460 -7.86 17.99 18.25
N LEU A 461 -7.97 17.51 19.48
CA LEU A 461 -8.67 16.29 19.86
C LEU A 461 -9.67 16.65 20.96
N GLU A 462 -10.97 16.52 20.74
CA GLU A 462 -11.91 16.92 21.79
C GLU A 462 -11.86 15.92 22.94
N PRO A 463 -11.62 16.33 24.21
CA PRO A 463 -11.60 15.44 25.36
C PRO A 463 -13.02 14.99 25.72
N LYS A 464 -13.15 13.94 26.53
CA LYS A 464 -14.47 13.54 27.08
C LYS A 464 -15.13 14.61 27.97
N LYS A 465 -14.34 15.48 28.59
CA LYS A 465 -14.75 16.56 29.48
C LYS A 465 -13.73 17.70 29.39
N PHE A 466 -14.20 18.93 29.21
CA PHE A 466 -13.36 20.12 29.10
C PHE A 466 -12.87 20.59 30.49
N LYS A 467 -11.81 21.40 30.53
CA LYS A 467 -11.29 22.01 31.78
C LYS A 467 -12.34 22.87 32.51
N SER A 468 -13.34 23.39 31.79
CA SER A 468 -14.50 24.12 32.34
C SER A 468 -15.55 23.23 33.03
N GLY A 469 -15.35 21.91 33.07
CA GLY A 469 -16.30 20.95 33.61
C GLY A 469 -17.43 20.55 32.66
N ALA A 470 -17.57 21.21 31.50
CA ALA A 470 -18.51 20.82 30.46
C ALA A 470 -18.14 19.45 29.83
N ASN A 471 -19.15 18.67 29.43
CA ASN A 471 -18.93 17.41 28.69
C ASN A 471 -18.50 17.71 27.24
N GLY A 472 -17.59 16.89 26.71
CA GLY A 472 -17.26 16.83 25.29
C GLY A 472 -17.67 15.49 24.67
N ALA A 473 -17.05 15.11 23.57
CA ALA A 473 -17.33 13.88 22.84
C ALA A 473 -17.13 12.61 23.70
N THR A 474 -18.21 12.03 24.21
CA THR A 474 -18.15 10.83 25.07
C THR A 474 -18.21 9.52 24.30
N THR A 475 -18.89 9.48 23.14
CA THR A 475 -19.14 8.23 22.39
C THR A 475 -18.51 8.19 21.00
N TRP A 476 -17.97 9.31 20.50
CA TRP A 476 -17.26 9.43 19.21
C TRP A 476 -15.88 10.08 19.42
N VAL A 477 -15.00 9.92 18.43
CA VAL A 477 -13.71 10.64 18.39
C VAL A 477 -13.89 11.88 17.53
N HIS A 478 -13.93 13.06 18.14
CA HIS A 478 -13.87 14.33 17.42
C HIS A 478 -12.41 14.78 17.29
N PHE A 479 -11.99 15.15 16.09
CA PHE A 479 -10.75 15.89 15.86
C PHE A 479 -10.90 16.97 14.80
N ASP A 480 -10.12 18.03 14.92
CA ASP A 480 -10.11 19.14 13.98
C ASP A 480 -8.70 19.74 13.77
N VAL A 481 -8.56 20.54 12.71
CA VAL A 481 -7.33 21.26 12.37
C VAL A 481 -7.49 22.79 12.47
N THR A 482 -8.47 23.30 13.24
CA THR A 482 -8.73 24.77 13.32
C THR A 482 -7.67 25.56 14.09
N ARG A 483 -6.55 24.92 14.45
CA ARG A 483 -5.37 25.55 15.06
C ARG A 483 -4.13 25.50 14.18
N PHE A 484 -4.22 24.95 12.98
CA PHE A 484 -3.19 25.16 11.96
C PHE A 484 -3.07 26.65 11.63
N SER A 485 -1.85 27.12 11.37
CA SER A 485 -1.56 28.49 10.95
C SER A 485 -2.26 28.84 9.64
N ASN A 486 -2.69 30.11 9.47
CA ASN A 486 -3.57 30.53 8.35
C ASN A 486 -3.04 30.20 6.94
N ILE A 487 -1.72 30.09 6.75
CA ILE A 487 -1.09 29.65 5.51
C ILE A 487 -1.51 28.24 5.07
N TYR A 488 -1.99 27.41 6.01
CA TYR A 488 -2.50 26.06 5.79
C TYR A 488 -4.02 26.04 5.54
N PHE A 489 -4.66 27.19 5.30
CA PHE A 489 -6.08 27.29 4.94
C PHE A 489 -6.30 27.86 3.52
N ASN A 490 -5.33 27.66 2.61
CA ASN A 490 -5.53 27.88 1.18
C ASN A 490 -6.62 26.94 0.63
N ASP A 491 -7.52 27.48 -0.18
CA ASP A 491 -8.68 26.78 -0.75
C ASP A 491 -8.27 25.53 -1.58
N GLU A 492 -7.03 25.50 -2.11
CA GLU A 492 -6.49 24.34 -2.81
C GLU A 492 -6.41 23.07 -1.94
N TYR A 493 -6.26 23.20 -0.61
CA TYR A 493 -6.18 22.08 0.33
C TYR A 493 -7.54 21.45 0.67
N PHE A 494 -8.64 22.07 0.24
CA PHE A 494 -10.00 21.61 0.52
C PHE A 494 -10.62 20.97 -0.72
N LYS A 495 -11.04 19.71 -0.62
CA LYS A 495 -11.61 18.95 -1.74
C LYS A 495 -12.97 18.36 -1.40
N LYS A 496 -13.75 18.04 -2.44
CA LYS A 496 -15.13 17.51 -2.32
C LYS A 496 -15.20 16.01 -2.61
N GLU A 497 -14.51 15.59 -3.67
CA GLU A 497 -14.55 14.23 -4.17
C GLU A 497 -13.51 13.31 -3.51
N ILE A 498 -13.85 12.02 -3.42
CA ILE A 498 -12.99 10.99 -2.86
C ILE A 498 -11.65 10.93 -3.61
N LYS A 499 -11.65 11.07 -4.93
CA LYS A 499 -10.43 11.10 -5.76
C LYS A 499 -9.46 12.19 -5.27
N ASP A 500 -9.94 13.42 -5.20
CA ASP A 500 -9.13 14.61 -4.93
C ASP A 500 -8.71 14.69 -3.46
N LEU A 501 -9.56 14.19 -2.54
CA LEU A 501 -9.24 14.06 -1.12
C LEU A 501 -8.07 13.09 -0.88
N ASN A 502 -8.01 11.97 -1.62
CA ASN A 502 -6.80 11.15 -1.68
C ASN A 502 -5.65 11.95 -2.33
N GLY A 503 -5.89 12.51 -3.51
CA GLY A 503 -4.90 13.20 -4.33
C GLY A 503 -4.24 12.27 -5.36
N ASN A 504 -3.65 12.88 -6.39
CA ASN A 504 -3.03 12.18 -7.51
C ASN A 504 -1.86 11.29 -7.08
N PRO A 505 -1.55 10.19 -7.79
CA PRO A 505 -0.32 9.44 -7.60
C PRO A 505 0.94 10.30 -7.53
N VAL A 506 1.84 10.01 -6.61
CA VAL A 506 3.09 10.79 -6.44
C VAL A 506 3.93 10.74 -7.73
N VAL A 507 3.86 9.63 -8.47
CA VAL A 507 4.50 9.50 -9.80
C VAL A 507 3.99 10.53 -10.83
N GLU A 508 2.78 11.08 -10.68
CA GLU A 508 2.30 12.19 -11.53
C GLU A 508 2.90 13.53 -11.10
N ILE A 509 2.98 13.78 -9.79
CA ILE A 509 3.56 15.00 -9.21
C ILE A 509 5.07 15.08 -9.52
N ILE A 510 5.78 13.96 -9.46
CA ILE A 510 7.19 13.85 -9.85
C ILE A 510 7.40 14.19 -11.33
N LYS A 511 6.50 13.76 -12.23
CA LYS A 511 6.56 14.12 -13.65
C LYS A 511 6.37 15.62 -13.86
N SER A 512 5.34 16.22 -13.25
CA SER A 512 5.07 17.67 -13.40
C SER A 512 6.18 18.56 -12.85
N LEU A 513 6.97 18.07 -11.89
CA LEU A 513 8.14 18.76 -11.33
C LEU A 513 9.47 18.37 -12.04
N ASN A 514 9.42 17.55 -13.09
CA ASN A 514 10.59 16.96 -13.77
C ASN A 514 11.58 16.16 -12.87
N MET A 515 11.21 15.85 -11.63
CA MET A 515 12.07 15.21 -10.61
C MET A 515 12.26 13.69 -10.82
N ASN A 516 12.16 13.20 -12.06
CA ASN A 516 12.12 11.77 -12.39
C ASN A 516 13.30 10.95 -11.81
N SER A 517 14.45 11.61 -11.57
CA SER A 517 15.63 11.06 -10.91
C SER A 517 15.37 10.46 -9.53
N ILE A 518 14.39 10.95 -8.76
CA ILE A 518 14.06 10.44 -7.42
C ILE A 518 13.54 8.99 -7.43
N LEU A 519 13.01 8.54 -8.58
CA LEU A 519 12.47 7.20 -8.78
C LEU A 519 13.50 6.20 -9.30
N ASN A 520 14.70 6.64 -9.71
CA ASN A 520 15.74 5.78 -10.30
C ASN A 520 16.14 4.58 -9.43
N CYS A 521 16.03 4.71 -8.10
CA CYS A 521 16.34 3.65 -7.13
C CYS A 521 15.09 3.07 -6.43
N ALA A 522 13.88 3.37 -6.91
CA ALA A 522 12.63 2.86 -6.34
C ALA A 522 12.30 1.41 -6.76
N GLY A 523 13.04 0.84 -7.72
CA GLY A 523 12.69 -0.42 -8.40
C GLY A 523 11.53 -0.29 -9.40
N ILE A 524 10.95 0.90 -9.54
CA ILE A 524 9.86 1.21 -10.47
C ILE A 524 10.47 1.70 -11.79
N ILE A 525 10.28 0.93 -12.88
CA ILE A 525 10.66 1.37 -14.22
C ILE A 525 9.61 2.38 -14.70
N VAL A 526 9.94 3.66 -14.56
CA VAL A 526 9.22 4.78 -15.16
C VAL A 526 9.61 4.86 -16.65
N ASN A 527 8.95 4.05 -17.49
CA ASN A 527 9.19 4.07 -18.94
C ASN A 527 8.67 5.39 -19.54
N THR A 528 9.57 6.28 -19.95
CA THR A 528 9.22 7.57 -20.57
C THR A 528 8.46 7.43 -21.89
N SER A 529 8.63 6.31 -22.60
CA SER A 529 7.83 5.93 -23.78
C SER A 529 6.40 5.45 -23.46
N THR A 530 6.03 5.32 -22.19
CA THR A 530 4.67 4.98 -21.71
C THR A 530 4.03 6.18 -20.99
N ILE A 531 4.57 7.39 -21.20
CA ILE A 531 4.20 8.61 -20.44
C ILE A 531 3.67 9.72 -21.38
N SER A 532 3.58 9.46 -22.68
CA SER A 532 2.97 10.34 -23.71
C SER A 532 1.51 9.97 -24.07
N LYS A 533 0.74 9.51 -23.09
CA LYS A 533 -0.74 9.51 -23.10
C LYS A 533 -1.22 9.67 -21.64
N ILE A 534 -1.56 10.89 -21.24
CA ILE A 534 -2.06 11.22 -19.89
C ILE A 534 -3.56 11.49 -19.94
N THR A 535 -4.29 10.44 -20.33
CA THR A 535 -5.71 10.22 -20.05
C THR A 535 -5.90 8.75 -19.71
N ASP A 536 -7.10 8.42 -19.25
CA ASP A 536 -7.65 7.06 -19.19
C ASP A 536 -7.12 6.14 -18.08
N GLN A 537 -8.08 5.42 -17.51
CA GLN A 537 -7.88 4.40 -16.47
C GLN A 537 -7.23 3.16 -17.11
N THR A 538 -6.42 2.39 -16.37
CA THR A 538 -5.84 1.16 -16.96
C THR A 538 -6.95 0.17 -17.32
N ILE A 539 -6.69 -0.73 -18.27
CA ILE A 539 -7.67 -1.76 -18.66
C ILE A 539 -8.10 -2.62 -17.47
N GLU A 540 -7.22 -2.90 -16.51
CA GLU A 540 -7.58 -3.60 -15.27
C GLU A 540 -8.57 -2.79 -14.41
N ALA A 541 -8.41 -1.47 -14.33
CA ALA A 541 -9.33 -0.58 -13.62
C ALA A 541 -10.67 -0.47 -14.36
N LEU A 542 -10.66 -0.34 -15.69
CA LEU A 542 -11.87 -0.33 -16.52
C LEU A 542 -12.62 -1.67 -16.47
N VAL A 543 -11.90 -2.80 -16.46
CA VAL A 543 -12.48 -4.15 -16.28
C VAL A 543 -13.07 -4.33 -14.89
N LYS A 544 -12.47 -3.74 -13.85
CA LYS A 544 -13.06 -3.72 -12.51
C LYS A 544 -14.33 -2.86 -12.48
N GLU A 545 -14.29 -1.65 -13.04
CA GLU A 545 -15.46 -0.77 -13.16
C GLU A 545 -16.59 -1.43 -13.96
N LEU A 546 -16.28 -2.16 -15.03
CA LEU A 546 -17.23 -2.96 -15.80
C LEU A 546 -17.92 -4.00 -14.90
N GLY A 547 -17.14 -4.73 -14.11
CA GLY A 547 -17.66 -5.72 -13.16
C GLY A 547 -18.51 -5.11 -12.04
N ASP A 548 -18.15 -3.92 -11.55
CA ASP A 548 -18.92 -3.19 -10.54
C ASP A 548 -20.19 -2.54 -11.14
N ALA A 549 -20.17 -2.14 -12.41
CA ALA A 549 -21.32 -1.61 -13.13
C ALA A 549 -22.38 -2.70 -13.39
N ILE A 550 -21.96 -3.87 -13.86
CA ILE A 550 -22.82 -5.07 -14.00
C ILE A 550 -23.42 -5.43 -12.62
N ALA A 551 -22.57 -5.57 -11.60
CA ALA A 551 -23.00 -5.87 -10.24
C ALA A 551 -24.00 -4.85 -9.67
N SER A 552 -23.98 -3.58 -10.11
CA SER A 552 -24.93 -2.56 -9.65
C SER A 552 -26.39 -2.81 -10.07
N GLY A 553 -26.65 -3.78 -10.96
CA GLY A 553 -27.99 -4.34 -11.21
C GLY A 553 -28.23 -5.74 -10.63
N GLU A 554 -27.16 -6.50 -10.32
CA GLU A 554 -27.21 -7.96 -10.08
C GLU A 554 -26.98 -8.36 -8.61
N GLY A 555 -26.24 -7.56 -7.82
CA GLY A 555 -26.12 -7.70 -6.36
C GLY A 555 -24.69 -7.88 -5.80
N SER A 556 -24.64 -8.29 -4.53
CA SER A 556 -23.40 -8.55 -3.77
C SER A 556 -22.81 -9.95 -4.01
N TYR A 557 -21.62 -10.22 -3.47
CA TYR A 557 -21.03 -11.58 -3.48
C TYR A 557 -21.89 -12.65 -2.76
N GLU A 558 -22.83 -12.23 -1.89
CA GLU A 558 -23.81 -13.10 -1.23
C GLU A 558 -25.17 -13.12 -1.94
N ALA A 559 -25.31 -12.45 -3.10
CA ALA A 559 -26.56 -12.42 -3.84
C ALA A 559 -26.93 -13.81 -4.38
N TRP A 560 -28.22 -14.14 -4.37
CA TRP A 560 -28.70 -15.38 -4.97
C TRP A 560 -30.18 -15.30 -5.35
N ASN A 561 -30.59 -16.14 -6.29
CA ASN A 561 -32.00 -16.46 -6.50
C ASN A 561 -32.25 -17.91 -6.91
N ALA A 562 -33.47 -18.39 -6.70
CA ALA A 562 -33.92 -19.76 -7.01
C ALA A 562 -34.26 -19.98 -8.50
N GLY A 563 -34.20 -18.93 -9.33
CA GLY A 563 -34.72 -18.93 -10.69
C GLY A 563 -36.25 -19.02 -10.75
N ALA A 564 -36.78 -19.11 -11.96
CA ALA A 564 -38.19 -19.39 -12.24
C ALA A 564 -38.32 -20.06 -13.62
N PRO A 565 -39.39 -20.86 -13.84
CA PRO A 565 -39.81 -21.24 -15.19
C PRO A 565 -40.18 -20.01 -16.03
N GLU A 566 -40.08 -20.15 -17.36
CA GLU A 566 -40.41 -19.05 -18.28
C GLU A 566 -41.86 -18.56 -18.08
N GLY A 567 -42.04 -17.24 -18.04
CA GLY A 567 -43.33 -16.61 -17.74
C GLY A 567 -43.75 -16.60 -16.26
N LYS A 568 -42.98 -17.21 -15.34
CA LYS A 568 -43.16 -17.08 -13.89
C LYS A 568 -42.14 -16.09 -13.31
N ARG A 569 -42.51 -15.42 -12.21
CA ARG A 569 -41.58 -14.59 -11.43
C ARG A 569 -40.80 -15.45 -10.43
N VAL A 570 -39.56 -15.05 -10.15
CA VAL A 570 -38.72 -15.63 -9.10
C VAL A 570 -39.42 -15.52 -7.74
N LYS A 571 -39.57 -16.66 -7.05
CA LYS A 571 -40.25 -16.76 -5.74
C LYS A 571 -39.31 -16.46 -4.56
N TYR A 572 -38.03 -16.83 -4.68
CA TYR A 572 -37.02 -16.63 -3.63
C TYR A 572 -35.70 -16.11 -4.21
N GLY A 573 -35.16 -15.10 -3.54
CA GLY A 573 -33.84 -14.55 -3.80
C GLY A 573 -33.58 -13.30 -2.98
N LYS A 574 -32.32 -12.88 -2.90
CA LYS A 574 -31.84 -11.66 -2.24
C LYS A 574 -30.64 -11.13 -3.00
N MET A 575 -30.57 -9.80 -3.20
CA MET A 575 -29.37 -9.13 -3.73
C MET A 575 -28.28 -8.93 -2.66
N ASN A 576 -28.66 -8.97 -1.38
CA ASN A 576 -27.78 -8.94 -0.23
C ASN A 576 -28.29 -9.94 0.81
N ASP A 577 -27.50 -10.95 1.16
CA ASP A 577 -27.77 -11.87 2.25
C ASP A 577 -26.62 -11.86 3.27
N LEU A 578 -26.73 -12.67 4.33
CA LEU A 578 -25.69 -12.79 5.35
C LEU A 578 -24.39 -13.35 4.76
N PRO A 579 -23.21 -12.90 5.27
CA PRO A 579 -21.92 -13.50 4.91
C PRO A 579 -21.93 -15.02 5.04
N GLY A 580 -21.32 -15.71 4.08
CA GLY A 580 -21.26 -17.17 4.03
C GLY A 580 -22.48 -17.86 3.39
N THR A 581 -23.52 -17.12 2.99
CA THR A 581 -24.66 -17.68 2.25
C THR A 581 -24.22 -18.30 0.91
N ILE A 582 -23.22 -17.69 0.28
CA ILE A 582 -22.58 -18.08 -0.97
C ILE A 582 -21.06 -18.19 -0.80
N THR A 583 -20.41 -17.23 -0.14
CA THR A 583 -18.93 -17.14 -0.15
C THR A 583 -18.21 -18.20 0.69
N GLU A 584 -18.89 -18.81 1.66
CA GLU A 584 -18.37 -19.95 2.45
C GLU A 584 -18.82 -21.30 1.88
N LYS A 585 -19.45 -21.32 0.70
CA LYS A 585 -19.83 -22.56 0.00
C LYS A 585 -18.81 -22.96 -1.05
N THR A 586 -18.63 -24.26 -1.26
CA THR A 586 -17.86 -24.74 -2.42
C THR A 586 -18.63 -24.52 -3.73
N ILE A 587 -17.91 -24.52 -4.85
CA ILE A 587 -18.52 -24.49 -6.19
C ILE A 587 -19.50 -25.66 -6.37
N ASP A 588 -19.13 -26.86 -5.93
CA ASP A 588 -19.99 -28.04 -6.09
C ASP A 588 -21.21 -28.01 -5.16
N GLU A 589 -21.10 -27.49 -3.93
CA GLU A 589 -22.27 -27.25 -3.07
C GLU A 589 -23.31 -26.33 -3.71
N ILE A 590 -22.86 -25.30 -4.46
CA ILE A 590 -23.75 -24.38 -5.18
C ILE A 590 -24.41 -25.09 -6.36
N LEU A 591 -23.64 -25.84 -7.16
CA LEU A 591 -24.16 -26.60 -8.30
C LEU A 591 -25.19 -27.66 -7.84
N ASP A 592 -24.91 -28.38 -6.75
CA ASP A 592 -25.84 -29.34 -6.16
C ASP A 592 -27.07 -28.65 -5.56
N ALA A 593 -26.93 -27.50 -4.88
CA ALA A 593 -28.08 -26.73 -4.39
C ALA A 593 -28.95 -26.19 -5.54
N ALA A 594 -28.40 -25.93 -6.72
CA ALA A 594 -29.16 -25.55 -7.90
C ALA A 594 -29.94 -26.72 -8.53
N LYS A 595 -29.40 -27.93 -8.43
CA LYS A 595 -29.91 -29.18 -9.02
C LYS A 595 -30.90 -29.92 -8.12
N LYS A 596 -30.62 -29.98 -6.80
CA LYS A 596 -31.36 -30.76 -5.79
C LYS A 596 -32.71 -30.14 -5.41
N TYR A 597 -32.81 -28.81 -5.45
CA TYR A 597 -34.00 -28.07 -5.03
C TYR A 597 -34.75 -27.50 -6.24
N ARG A 598 -36.06 -27.29 -6.07
CA ARG A 598 -36.95 -26.72 -7.10
C ARG A 598 -36.98 -25.19 -7.02
N TRP A 599 -37.45 -24.54 -8.08
CA TRP A 599 -37.57 -23.07 -8.15
C TRP A 599 -38.48 -22.46 -7.07
N ASP A 600 -39.39 -23.27 -6.53
CA ASP A 600 -40.35 -22.95 -5.48
C ASP A 600 -39.85 -23.29 -4.06
N ASP A 601 -38.55 -23.58 -3.89
CA ASP A 601 -37.83 -23.85 -2.63
C ASP A 601 -36.74 -22.78 -2.35
N ASN A 602 -36.66 -22.28 -1.11
CA ASN A 602 -35.73 -21.21 -0.73
C ASN A 602 -34.27 -21.66 -0.51
N ARG A 603 -34.00 -22.97 -0.54
CA ARG A 603 -32.65 -23.55 -0.46
C ARG A 603 -31.95 -23.62 -1.82
N ARG A 604 -32.69 -23.42 -2.92
CA ARG A 604 -32.12 -23.43 -4.27
C ARG A 604 -31.16 -22.25 -4.46
N ARG A 605 -30.05 -22.49 -5.16
CA ARG A 605 -29.03 -21.49 -5.51
C ARG A 605 -28.79 -21.51 -7.02
N PHE A 606 -29.79 -21.04 -7.77
CA PHE A 606 -29.76 -21.13 -9.23
C PHE A 606 -28.82 -20.10 -9.84
N ALA A 607 -29.09 -18.81 -9.62
CA ALA A 607 -28.15 -17.74 -9.96
C ALA A 607 -27.47 -17.26 -8.66
N THR A 608 -26.16 -17.03 -8.68
CA THR A 608 -25.38 -16.75 -7.46
C THR A 608 -24.27 -15.72 -7.64
N GLY A 609 -23.93 -15.07 -6.54
CA GLY A 609 -22.83 -14.13 -6.44
C GLY A 609 -23.08 -12.79 -7.14
N LYS A 610 -22.03 -11.97 -7.15
CA LYS A 610 -21.97 -10.59 -7.67
C LYS A 610 -22.43 -10.47 -9.12
N TYR A 611 -22.32 -11.55 -9.89
CA TYR A 611 -22.60 -11.61 -11.33
C TYR A 611 -23.82 -12.49 -11.67
N GLN A 612 -24.60 -12.92 -10.67
CA GLN A 612 -25.73 -13.84 -10.79
C GLN A 612 -25.43 -15.05 -11.70
N THR A 613 -24.26 -15.66 -11.49
CA THR A 613 -23.77 -16.79 -12.31
C THR A 613 -24.69 -18.00 -12.13
N ILE A 614 -25.22 -18.50 -13.25
CA ILE A 614 -26.11 -19.67 -13.33
C ILE A 614 -25.32 -20.99 -13.36
N PRO A 615 -25.94 -22.16 -13.10
CA PRO A 615 -25.19 -23.39 -12.80
C PRO A 615 -24.43 -23.94 -14.01
N SER A 616 -25.00 -23.79 -15.21
CA SER A 616 -24.33 -24.15 -16.46
C SER A 616 -23.07 -23.31 -16.70
N THR A 617 -23.14 -22.00 -16.44
CA THR A 617 -21.99 -21.09 -16.57
C THR A 617 -20.95 -21.35 -15.49
N LEU A 618 -21.36 -21.63 -14.25
CA LEU A 618 -20.45 -21.99 -13.17
C LEU A 618 -19.76 -23.34 -13.40
N ALA A 619 -20.46 -24.34 -13.92
CA ALA A 619 -19.87 -25.62 -14.33
C ALA A 619 -18.90 -25.46 -15.52
N ALA A 620 -19.24 -24.63 -16.51
CA ALA A 620 -18.33 -24.28 -17.60
C ALA A 620 -17.10 -23.48 -17.11
N ALA A 621 -17.24 -22.68 -16.06
CA ALA A 621 -16.13 -22.03 -15.37
C ALA A 621 -15.24 -23.02 -14.62
N LYS A 622 -15.84 -23.95 -13.85
CA LYS A 622 -15.12 -25.05 -13.19
C LYS A 622 -14.24 -25.81 -14.18
N ALA A 623 -14.81 -26.21 -15.32
CA ALA A 623 -14.09 -26.90 -16.39
C ALA A 623 -12.99 -26.04 -17.03
N ARG A 624 -13.30 -24.82 -17.50
CA ARG A 624 -12.33 -23.95 -18.19
C ARG A 624 -11.15 -23.53 -17.29
N LEU A 625 -11.38 -23.38 -15.99
CA LEU A 625 -10.38 -22.92 -15.02
C LEU A 625 -9.66 -24.07 -14.30
N ASN A 626 -9.96 -25.33 -14.67
CA ASN A 626 -9.44 -26.57 -14.10
C ASN A 626 -9.57 -26.63 -12.57
N LEU A 627 -10.78 -26.34 -12.08
CA LEU A 627 -11.12 -26.32 -10.65
C LEU A 627 -11.68 -27.67 -10.21
N SER A 628 -11.32 -28.12 -9.01
CA SER A 628 -11.79 -29.40 -8.45
C SER A 628 -13.28 -29.37 -8.09
N GLY A 629 -13.81 -28.19 -7.77
CA GLY A 629 -15.17 -27.96 -7.26
C GLY A 629 -15.23 -27.83 -5.74
N ASN A 630 -14.17 -28.23 -5.03
CA ASN A 630 -14.01 -28.06 -3.59
C ASN A 630 -13.53 -26.65 -3.20
N GLU A 631 -13.16 -25.82 -4.17
CA GLU A 631 -12.82 -24.42 -3.92
C GLU A 631 -14.05 -23.62 -3.51
N LEU A 632 -13.89 -22.72 -2.54
CA LEU A 632 -14.94 -21.80 -2.13
C LEU A 632 -15.30 -20.84 -3.27
N TYR A 633 -16.59 -20.54 -3.43
CA TYR A 633 -17.07 -19.49 -4.35
C TYR A 633 -17.01 -18.10 -3.69
N ASP A 634 -15.84 -17.82 -3.08
CA ASP A 634 -15.54 -16.59 -2.36
C ASP A 634 -15.42 -15.37 -3.31
N PRO A 635 -15.29 -14.14 -2.80
CA PRO A 635 -15.19 -12.94 -3.64
C PRO A 635 -14.03 -12.98 -4.64
N ALA A 636 -12.89 -13.59 -4.30
CA ALA A 636 -11.75 -13.71 -5.20
C ALA A 636 -12.00 -14.75 -6.29
N MET A 637 -12.69 -15.85 -5.98
CA MET A 637 -13.14 -16.83 -6.97
C MET A 637 -14.21 -16.24 -7.90
N GLN A 638 -15.16 -15.45 -7.39
CA GLN A 638 -16.17 -14.78 -8.20
C GLN A 638 -15.55 -13.77 -9.19
N GLU A 639 -14.62 -12.92 -8.73
CA GLU A 639 -13.84 -12.01 -9.60
C GLU A 639 -12.98 -12.78 -10.63
N ARG A 640 -12.39 -13.91 -10.23
CA ARG A 640 -11.62 -14.78 -11.13
C ARG A 640 -12.51 -15.40 -12.21
N VAL A 641 -13.68 -15.93 -11.85
CA VAL A 641 -14.66 -16.48 -12.80
C VAL A 641 -15.16 -15.39 -13.75
N PHE A 642 -15.40 -14.16 -13.26
CA PHE A 642 -15.73 -13.03 -14.12
C PHE A 642 -14.63 -12.73 -15.13
N LYS A 643 -13.37 -12.56 -14.69
CA LYS A 643 -12.25 -12.19 -15.56
C LYS A 643 -11.79 -13.30 -16.51
N GLU A 644 -11.64 -14.53 -16.01
CA GLU A 644 -11.04 -15.65 -16.76
C GLU A 644 -12.09 -16.50 -17.50
N HIS A 645 -13.37 -16.48 -17.08
CA HIS A 645 -14.45 -17.20 -17.75
C HIS A 645 -15.51 -16.29 -18.40
N LEU A 646 -16.20 -15.41 -17.67
CA LEU A 646 -17.34 -14.65 -18.23
C LEU A 646 -16.90 -13.71 -19.36
N LEU A 647 -15.98 -12.79 -19.08
CA LEU A 647 -15.45 -11.85 -20.09
C LEU A 647 -14.77 -12.57 -21.25
N ARG A 648 -14.05 -13.66 -20.99
CA ARG A 648 -13.35 -14.47 -22.01
C ARG A 648 -14.27 -15.38 -22.81
N GLY A 649 -15.48 -15.67 -22.31
CA GLY A 649 -16.49 -16.49 -23.00
C GLY A 649 -17.25 -15.74 -24.09
N ARG A 650 -17.13 -14.40 -24.12
CA ARG A 650 -17.79 -13.52 -25.08
C ARG A 650 -16.73 -12.88 -25.97
N SER A 651 -16.70 -13.28 -27.24
CA SER A 651 -15.63 -12.91 -28.16
C SER A 651 -15.54 -11.41 -28.37
N SER A 652 -16.67 -10.69 -28.44
CA SER A 652 -16.67 -9.25 -28.70
C SER A 652 -16.16 -8.45 -27.51
N ILE A 653 -16.62 -8.81 -26.30
CA ILE A 653 -16.16 -8.21 -25.04
C ILE A 653 -14.66 -8.46 -24.83
N TYR A 654 -14.21 -9.72 -24.98
CA TYR A 654 -12.80 -10.06 -24.79
C TYR A 654 -11.89 -9.33 -25.78
N SER A 655 -12.28 -9.26 -27.05
CA SER A 655 -11.48 -8.60 -28.09
C SER A 655 -11.47 -7.08 -27.92
N LEU A 656 -12.60 -6.45 -27.55
CA LEU A 656 -12.65 -5.03 -27.14
C LEU A 656 -11.69 -4.75 -25.97
N ILE A 657 -11.73 -5.56 -24.91
CA ILE A 657 -10.88 -5.39 -23.72
C ILE A 657 -9.39 -5.57 -24.03
N ILE A 658 -9.01 -6.56 -24.83
CA ILE A 658 -7.61 -6.96 -25.04
C ILE A 658 -6.95 -6.23 -26.22
N LYS A 659 -7.70 -5.87 -27.26
CA LYS A 659 -7.17 -5.32 -28.53
C LYS A 659 -7.86 -4.04 -29.01
N GLY A 660 -9.11 -3.78 -28.62
CA GLY A 660 -9.94 -2.71 -29.20
C GLY A 660 -10.54 -3.02 -30.58
N ASP A 661 -10.33 -4.21 -31.17
CA ASP A 661 -10.74 -4.58 -32.54
C ASP A 661 -12.24 -4.92 -32.71
N LYS A 662 -13.09 -4.38 -31.82
CA LYS A 662 -14.55 -4.53 -31.79
C LYS A 662 -15.23 -3.24 -31.34
N THR A 663 -16.45 -3.01 -31.82
CA THR A 663 -17.21 -1.82 -31.45
C THR A 663 -17.89 -1.98 -30.09
N VAL A 664 -18.32 -0.87 -29.51
CA VAL A 664 -19.10 -0.85 -28.26
C VAL A 664 -20.39 -1.64 -28.41
N GLU A 665 -21.07 -1.52 -29.56
CA GLU A 665 -22.33 -2.20 -29.88
C GLU A 665 -22.15 -3.71 -29.89
N GLN A 666 -21.06 -4.22 -30.49
CA GLN A 666 -20.73 -5.65 -30.51
C GLN A 666 -20.48 -6.19 -29.09
N ALA A 667 -19.80 -5.42 -28.24
CA ALA A 667 -19.62 -5.76 -26.82
C ALA A 667 -20.93 -5.68 -26.01
N MET A 668 -21.82 -4.71 -26.30
CA MET A 668 -23.15 -4.59 -25.69
C MET A 668 -24.08 -5.75 -26.07
N VAL A 669 -24.05 -6.21 -27.33
CA VAL A 669 -24.78 -7.41 -27.78
C VAL A 669 -24.34 -8.64 -27.00
N ASP A 670 -23.04 -8.84 -26.84
CA ASP A 670 -22.50 -9.94 -26.04
C ASP A 670 -22.79 -9.79 -24.54
N ALA A 671 -22.82 -8.56 -24.01
CA ALA A 671 -23.14 -8.30 -22.61
C ALA A 671 -24.63 -8.58 -22.31
N SER A 672 -25.54 -8.20 -23.21
CA SER A 672 -26.98 -8.50 -23.10
C SER A 672 -27.29 -10.01 -23.19
N LYS A 673 -26.45 -10.78 -23.91
CA LYS A 673 -26.54 -12.25 -23.97
C LYS A 673 -26.07 -12.94 -22.68
N GLU A 674 -25.20 -12.31 -21.89
CA GLU A 674 -24.71 -12.84 -20.61
C GLU A 674 -25.54 -12.35 -19.41
N TRP A 675 -25.77 -11.04 -19.31
CA TRP A 675 -26.47 -10.38 -18.19
C TRP A 675 -27.80 -9.81 -18.66
N ALA A 676 -28.90 -10.36 -18.16
CA ALA A 676 -30.26 -10.00 -18.57
C ALA A 676 -30.65 -8.56 -18.19
N SER A 677 -29.91 -7.90 -17.29
CA SER A 677 -30.05 -6.49 -16.93
C SER A 677 -29.43 -5.51 -17.95
N ILE A 678 -28.76 -5.98 -19.00
CA ILE A 678 -28.16 -5.13 -20.04
C ILE A 678 -29.02 -5.17 -21.31
N ALA A 679 -29.39 -4.01 -21.86
CA ALA A 679 -30.17 -3.94 -23.10
C ALA A 679 -29.32 -4.21 -24.35
N LEU A 680 -29.97 -4.68 -25.42
CA LEU A 680 -29.41 -4.74 -26.77
C LEU A 680 -29.35 -3.33 -27.39
N PRO A 681 -28.32 -3.03 -28.22
CA PRO A 681 -28.30 -1.85 -29.07
C PRO A 681 -29.54 -1.70 -29.96
N LYS A 682 -29.84 -0.46 -30.37
CA LYS A 682 -30.95 -0.17 -31.27
C LYS A 682 -30.79 -0.89 -32.62
N GLY A 683 -31.82 -1.60 -33.06
CA GLY A 683 -31.84 -2.37 -34.31
C GLY A 683 -31.55 -3.87 -34.14
N GLU A 684 -30.93 -4.28 -33.03
CA GLU A 684 -30.63 -5.68 -32.74
C GLU A 684 -31.87 -6.47 -32.31
N LYS A 685 -31.96 -7.75 -32.69
CA LYS A 685 -33.09 -8.62 -32.34
C LYS A 685 -32.82 -9.41 -31.06
N ASN A 686 -33.79 -9.40 -30.13
CA ASN A 686 -33.77 -10.29 -28.97
C ASN A 686 -34.07 -11.74 -29.36
N LYS A 687 -33.95 -12.69 -28.42
CA LYS A 687 -34.13 -14.13 -28.71
C LYS A 687 -35.54 -14.53 -29.20
N TYR A 688 -36.52 -13.62 -29.13
CA TYR A 688 -37.89 -13.80 -29.62
C TYR A 688 -38.17 -13.02 -30.92
N GLY A 689 -37.14 -12.45 -31.56
CA GLY A 689 -37.24 -11.70 -32.82
C GLY A 689 -37.66 -10.24 -32.69
N ILE A 690 -37.93 -9.74 -31.48
CA ILE A 690 -38.30 -8.34 -31.22
C ILE A 690 -37.05 -7.46 -31.41
N ILE A 691 -37.19 -6.40 -32.22
CA ILE A 691 -36.13 -5.41 -32.45
C ILE A 691 -36.04 -4.48 -31.23
N SER A 692 -34.84 -4.33 -30.67
CA SER A 692 -34.57 -3.36 -29.59
C SER A 692 -34.54 -1.93 -30.13
N ASP A 693 -35.10 -1.00 -29.36
CA ASP A 693 -34.94 0.44 -29.53
C ASP A 693 -33.70 0.99 -28.79
N GLY A 694 -33.02 0.14 -28.01
CA GLY A 694 -31.99 0.49 -27.03
C GLY A 694 -32.39 0.20 -25.57
N SER A 695 -33.64 -0.20 -25.31
CA SER A 695 -34.17 -0.48 -23.96
C SER A 695 -34.43 -1.96 -23.66
N ILE A 696 -34.45 -2.83 -24.67
CA ILE A 696 -34.88 -4.23 -24.55
C ILE A 696 -33.67 -5.17 -24.43
N GLY A 697 -33.65 -6.03 -23.41
CA GLY A 697 -32.61 -7.07 -23.25
C GLY A 697 -32.76 -8.28 -24.19
N TYR A 698 -31.67 -8.98 -24.50
CA TYR A 698 -31.67 -10.19 -25.34
C TYR A 698 -32.58 -11.31 -24.79
N HIS A 699 -32.70 -11.39 -23.46
CA HIS A 699 -33.55 -12.34 -22.73
C HIS A 699 -34.88 -11.74 -22.22
N GLU A 700 -35.24 -10.52 -22.63
CA GLU A 700 -36.37 -9.73 -22.08
C GLU A 700 -37.72 -10.44 -22.26
N SER A 701 -38.49 -10.52 -21.19
CA SER A 701 -39.74 -11.28 -21.10
C SER A 701 -40.62 -10.77 -19.95
N LYS A 702 -41.67 -11.52 -19.58
CA LYS A 702 -42.42 -11.26 -18.33
C LYS A 702 -41.59 -11.50 -17.05
N THR A 703 -40.44 -12.18 -17.18
CA THR A 703 -39.57 -12.57 -16.05
C THR A 703 -38.29 -11.73 -15.98
N ASN A 704 -37.66 -11.44 -17.12
CA ASN A 704 -36.42 -10.68 -17.21
C ASN A 704 -36.66 -9.32 -17.88
N LYS A 705 -35.98 -8.27 -17.41
CA LYS A 705 -35.96 -6.95 -18.06
C LYS A 705 -34.58 -6.32 -17.99
N ALA A 706 -34.20 -5.59 -19.03
CA ALA A 706 -33.01 -4.75 -18.96
C ALA A 706 -33.20 -3.57 -17.97
N ASN A 707 -32.09 -3.10 -17.43
CA ASN A 707 -32.00 -1.94 -16.56
C ASN A 707 -31.26 -0.82 -17.31
N LYS A 708 -31.96 0.29 -17.58
CA LYS A 708 -31.42 1.44 -18.31
C LYS A 708 -30.12 1.97 -17.68
N HIS A 709 -30.09 2.12 -16.36
CA HIS A 709 -28.94 2.68 -15.64
C HIS A 709 -27.71 1.76 -15.66
N SER A 710 -27.90 0.44 -15.53
CA SER A 710 -26.82 -0.55 -15.71
C SER A 710 -26.31 -0.58 -17.15
N THR A 711 -27.23 -0.54 -18.12
CA THR A 711 -26.94 -0.49 -19.56
C THR A 711 -26.09 0.74 -19.92
N GLU A 712 -26.49 1.94 -19.47
CA GLU A 712 -25.76 3.19 -19.69
C GLU A 712 -24.35 3.15 -19.10
N LYS A 713 -24.20 2.67 -17.85
CA LYS A 713 -22.88 2.50 -17.22
C LYS A 713 -21.97 1.55 -18.00
N VAL A 714 -22.48 0.38 -18.39
CA VAL A 714 -21.71 -0.62 -19.14
C VAL A 714 -21.31 -0.08 -20.50
N LYS A 715 -22.20 0.63 -21.20
CA LYS A 715 -21.88 1.31 -22.47
C LYS A 715 -20.75 2.33 -22.31
N VAL A 716 -20.84 3.23 -21.32
CA VAL A 716 -19.80 4.24 -21.04
C VAL A 716 -18.46 3.60 -20.69
N ILE A 717 -18.45 2.46 -20.01
CA ILE A 717 -17.20 1.74 -19.70
C ILE A 717 -16.62 1.04 -20.93
N PHE A 718 -17.46 0.47 -21.81
CA PHE A 718 -17.00 -0.02 -23.12
C PHE A 718 -16.50 1.11 -24.03
N GLU A 719 -17.11 2.30 -24.00
CA GLU A 719 -16.62 3.50 -24.70
C GLU A 719 -15.23 3.91 -24.21
N LYS A 720 -15.00 3.95 -22.89
CA LYS A 720 -13.66 4.17 -22.31
C LYS A 720 -12.65 3.10 -22.72
N ILE A 721 -13.06 1.82 -22.73
CA ILE A 721 -12.19 0.69 -23.14
C ILE A 721 -11.83 0.79 -24.63
N HIS A 722 -12.78 1.19 -25.48
CA HIS A 722 -12.54 1.42 -26.90
C HIS A 722 -11.57 2.60 -27.08
N ALA A 723 -11.87 3.75 -26.46
CA ALA A 723 -11.03 4.93 -26.50
C ALA A 723 -9.60 4.67 -26.01
N TYR A 724 -9.41 3.88 -24.94
CA TYR A 724 -8.09 3.48 -24.45
C TYR A 724 -7.23 2.75 -25.51
N HIS A 725 -7.84 1.99 -26.42
CA HIS A 725 -7.13 1.34 -27.53
C HIS A 725 -7.05 2.21 -28.79
N SER A 726 -8.06 3.03 -29.09
CA SER A 726 -7.98 4.07 -30.13
C SER A 726 -6.90 5.12 -29.82
N ASN A 727 -6.64 5.36 -28.53
CA ASN A 727 -5.62 6.25 -28.01
C ASN A 727 -4.24 5.58 -27.87
N LYS A 728 -3.95 4.43 -28.51
CA LYS A 728 -2.63 3.75 -28.44
C LYS A 728 -1.76 3.94 -29.67
#